data_AF-A0A9N7W5R0-F1
#
_entry.id   AF-A0A9N7W5R0-F1
#
_cell.length_a   1.000
_cell.length_b   1.000
_cell.length_c   1.000
_cell.angle_alpha   90.00
_cell.angle_beta   90.00
_cell.angle_gamma   90.00
#
_symmetry.space_group_name_H-M   'P 1'
#
loop_
_entity.id
_entity.type
_entity.pdbx_description
1 polymer ?
#
loop_
_entity_poly.entity_id
_entity_poly.type
_entity_poly.pdbx_seq_one_letter_code
_entity_poly.pdbx_strand_id
1 'polypeptide(L)'
;MSSELHSSGWRIIDYLRTSEEGVSVQRLRDFYNEFRGRYHPSFSNVLNALERSNKIVIEQSIVYVMDGPQPRDHCDQRRRPRAPRRQNPTWGPEEPAASSRGPSTAVSPARTPTNLASRVLKELQVNRKMLMADKKGIEITSNPVSTEGKVQHIVESLRKTFLIKFHIENKGQYAINLTYYTALLRIRCFTLEDEKRVSRASPICLNPGESYEVVARYKLKYHGYFPALIYFEFLPVDTKSAPEPFSIVREMVASTRIPLALELGPVAPYCRPHRRMAHKQVATILVRLERPERTFVETPVKLGDFKYPQYLKRLAKQNLKDSENLSPADRSKLETVKRHLRGPLQMKNYYHRFNLLLHLEEIQVEVEVGKYDLHNQTMTRDPSNRKLLTLKVPGVAENRPSVISGDCLKVSKSGDTSKPLPVYLGKVHKVELDSVKLSFPQKLLDVFKDNMEFDVEFTQNRYLLKLQHRAVDLAAKYNLEDVLFPSGAAATNPSLRTLSMFDRNLENNPEQRAAVQHIVAGSSKPAPYLVFGPPGTGKTSTVVEAMYQVSMADPSAHILACAHSNSACDLLWERLMVPMDGQPVYRMYANYLDPGSVPEHLLDNCNWDKKLEEFVFPGKETLMNSKIVVTTLFTAGRLVSRGIPVGHFTHVFVDEGSQAVEPECVIAVAGLLNPKTGGLLVLAGDPDAAGTHRPVSSCIASWPRSDATSHHSPPDISLFMFVSENGF
;
A
#
# COMPACT_ATOMS: atom_id res chain seq x y z
N MET A 1 30.83 7.51 -6.33
CA MET A 1 30.20 8.81 -6.66
C MET A 1 29.65 9.36 -5.36
N SER A 2 29.89 10.63 -5.02
CA SER A 2 29.22 11.24 -3.86
C SER A 2 27.70 11.19 -4.07
N SER A 3 26.93 11.09 -2.98
CA SER A 3 25.46 11.03 -3.01
C SER A 3 24.85 12.18 -3.81
N GLU A 4 25.45 13.36 -3.72
CA GLU A 4 25.06 14.57 -4.43
C GLU A 4 25.31 14.50 -5.93
N LEU A 5 26.42 13.89 -6.38
CA LEU A 5 26.73 13.70 -7.80
C LEU A 5 25.77 12.68 -8.45
N HIS A 6 25.36 11.68 -7.67
CA HIS A 6 24.36 10.71 -8.10
C HIS A 6 22.97 11.35 -8.18
N SER A 7 22.55 12.11 -7.16
CA SER A 7 21.25 12.81 -7.14
C SER A 7 21.13 13.85 -8.26
N SER A 8 22.16 14.67 -8.47
CA SER A 8 22.21 15.65 -9.57
C SER A 8 22.16 14.98 -10.94
N GLY A 9 22.83 13.83 -11.10
CA GLY A 9 22.86 13.09 -12.37
C GLY A 9 21.51 12.49 -12.76
N TRP A 10 20.74 11.96 -11.81
CA TRP A 10 19.41 11.40 -12.08
C TRP A 10 18.39 12.45 -12.51
N ARG A 11 18.45 13.65 -11.94
CA ARG A 11 17.58 14.76 -12.37
C ARG A 11 17.84 15.20 -13.81
N ILE A 12 19.10 15.19 -14.24
CA ILE A 12 19.47 15.45 -15.63
C ILE A 12 18.93 14.35 -16.55
N ILE A 13 19.01 13.08 -16.15
CA ILE A 13 18.47 11.95 -16.93
C ILE A 13 16.94 12.04 -17.05
N ASP A 14 16.22 12.31 -15.96
CA ASP A 14 14.77 12.43 -15.99
C ASP A 14 14.31 13.60 -16.86
N TYR A 15 15.00 14.74 -16.79
CA TYR A 15 14.73 15.87 -17.69
C TYR A 15 14.98 15.52 -19.15
N LEU A 16 16.11 14.88 -19.46
CA LEU A 16 16.39 14.43 -20.83
C LEU A 16 15.36 13.41 -21.34
N ARG A 17 14.77 12.58 -20.47
CA ARG A 17 13.72 11.61 -20.84
C ARG A 17 12.37 12.24 -21.15
N THR A 18 12.14 13.48 -20.74
CA THR A 18 10.93 14.22 -21.12
C THR A 18 11.02 14.84 -22.52
N SER A 19 12.21 14.77 -23.16
CA SER A 19 12.46 15.31 -24.49
C SER A 19 12.78 14.17 -25.47
N GLU A 20 11.86 13.88 -26.41
CA GLU A 20 12.06 12.81 -27.42
C GLU A 20 13.19 13.14 -28.42
N GLU A 21 13.50 14.42 -28.58
CA GLU A 21 14.62 14.95 -29.36
C GLU A 21 15.68 15.46 -28.38
N GLY A 22 16.94 15.01 -28.50
CA GLY A 22 18.01 15.33 -27.55
C GLY A 22 18.16 16.82 -27.22
N VAL A 23 18.71 17.14 -26.04
CA VAL A 23 18.72 18.51 -25.50
C VAL A 23 20.09 19.14 -25.67
N SER A 24 20.16 20.40 -26.13
CA SER A 24 21.44 21.12 -26.26
C SER A 24 22.15 21.25 -24.90
N VAL A 25 23.49 21.17 -24.92
CA VAL A 25 24.32 21.29 -23.70
C VAL A 25 24.05 22.60 -22.96
N GLN A 26 23.75 23.68 -23.69
CA GLN A 26 23.44 24.99 -23.10
C GLN A 26 22.10 24.96 -22.36
N ARG A 27 21.04 24.43 -22.98
CA ARG A 27 19.71 24.31 -22.35
C ARG A 27 19.73 23.37 -21.15
N LEU A 28 20.54 22.31 -21.21
CA LEU A 28 20.75 21.40 -20.09
C LEU A 28 21.51 22.05 -18.92
N ARG A 29 22.43 22.97 -19.22
CA ARG A 29 23.15 23.77 -18.23
C ARG A 29 22.24 24.77 -17.54
N ASP A 30 21.34 25.41 -18.30
CA ASP A 30 20.37 26.36 -17.75
C ASP A 30 19.40 25.63 -16.80
N PHE A 31 18.84 24.49 -17.22
CA PHE A 31 18.07 23.59 -16.35
C PHE A 31 18.86 23.16 -15.09
N TYR A 32 20.14 22.78 -15.25
CA TYR A 32 20.97 22.41 -14.10
C TYR A 32 21.12 23.56 -13.09
N ASN A 33 21.26 24.79 -13.57
CA ASN A 33 21.44 25.96 -12.71
C ASN A 33 20.16 26.32 -11.94
N GLU A 34 18.97 26.00 -12.46
CA GLU A 34 17.68 26.27 -11.79
C GLU A 34 17.50 25.47 -10.49
N PHE A 35 18.08 24.27 -10.38
CA PHE A 35 17.96 23.42 -9.18
C PHE A 35 19.27 23.27 -8.38
N ARG A 36 20.36 23.90 -8.83
CA ARG A 36 21.68 23.78 -8.18
C ARG A 36 21.78 24.68 -6.95
N GLY A 37 21.79 24.09 -5.75
CA GLY A 37 22.17 24.77 -4.50
C GLY A 37 23.70 24.96 -4.30
N ARG A 38 24.13 25.70 -3.27
CA ARG A 38 25.54 26.04 -2.99
C ARG A 38 26.50 24.83 -2.86
N TYR A 39 25.97 23.66 -2.49
CA TYR A 39 26.75 22.44 -2.26
C TYR A 39 26.72 21.44 -3.43
N HIS A 40 26.04 21.75 -4.54
CA HIS A 40 25.99 20.81 -5.67
C HIS A 40 27.25 20.84 -6.55
N PRO A 41 27.65 19.68 -7.13
CA PRO A 41 28.80 19.58 -8.03
C PRO A 41 28.68 20.52 -9.24
N SER A 42 29.81 20.87 -9.87
CA SER A 42 29.76 21.66 -11.10
C SER A 42 29.09 20.87 -12.23
N PHE A 43 28.38 21.58 -13.12
CA PHE A 43 27.68 20.98 -14.26
C PHE A 43 28.62 20.09 -15.10
N SER A 44 29.84 20.57 -15.38
CA SER A 44 30.84 19.81 -16.12
C SER A 44 31.22 18.49 -15.43
N ASN A 45 31.28 18.46 -14.10
CA ASN A 45 31.60 17.24 -13.35
C ASN A 45 30.44 16.23 -13.40
N VAL A 46 29.19 16.69 -13.33
CA VAL A 46 28.01 15.82 -13.45
C VAL A 46 27.89 15.26 -14.87
N LEU A 47 28.05 16.12 -15.88
CA LEU A 47 27.94 15.73 -17.29
C LEU A 47 29.02 14.71 -17.68
N ASN A 48 30.27 14.96 -17.29
CA ASN A 48 31.40 14.06 -17.55
C ASN A 48 31.26 12.73 -16.79
N ALA A 49 30.65 12.75 -15.59
CA ALA A 49 30.34 11.54 -14.85
C ALA A 49 29.21 10.71 -15.48
N LEU A 50 28.19 11.37 -16.04
CA LEU A 50 27.10 10.72 -16.78
C LEU A 50 27.59 10.08 -18.09
N GLU A 51 28.43 10.80 -18.84
CA GLU A 51 29.07 10.32 -20.06
C GLU A 51 29.96 9.09 -19.78
N ARG A 52 30.84 9.17 -18.78
CA ARG A 52 31.67 8.03 -18.33
C ARG A 52 30.86 6.83 -17.82
N SER A 53 29.61 7.05 -17.42
CA SER A 53 28.71 6.00 -16.95
C SER A 53 27.82 5.41 -18.07
N ASN A 54 28.05 5.80 -19.32
CA ASN A 54 27.27 5.41 -20.51
C ASN A 54 25.76 5.68 -20.35
N LYS A 55 25.40 6.75 -19.64
CA LYS A 55 24.00 7.17 -19.43
C LYS A 55 23.54 8.20 -20.45
N ILE A 56 24.50 8.96 -20.98
CA ILE A 56 24.27 9.95 -22.02
C ILE A 56 25.35 9.81 -23.09
N VAL A 57 25.05 10.26 -24.31
CA VAL A 57 26.05 10.51 -25.35
C VAL A 57 25.93 11.97 -25.78
N ILE A 58 27.06 12.60 -26.09
CA ILE A 58 27.11 13.99 -26.53
C ILE A 58 27.57 13.99 -27.98
N GLU A 59 26.69 14.36 -28.90
CA GLU A 59 26.99 14.49 -30.32
C GLU A 59 26.67 15.93 -30.76
N GLN A 60 27.64 16.61 -31.38
CA GLN A 60 27.45 17.98 -31.93
C GLN A 60 26.81 18.98 -30.94
N SER A 61 27.21 18.95 -29.66
CA SER A 61 26.68 19.80 -28.58
C SER A 61 25.21 19.55 -28.20
N ILE A 62 24.66 18.41 -28.60
CA ILE A 62 23.36 17.89 -28.19
C ILE A 62 23.58 16.65 -27.33
N VAL A 63 22.88 16.60 -26.19
CA VAL A 63 22.96 15.52 -25.20
C VAL A 63 21.76 14.61 -25.39
N TYR A 64 22.04 13.35 -25.67
CA TYR A 64 21.02 12.31 -25.78
C TYR A 64 21.12 11.38 -24.57
N VAL A 65 19.98 10.99 -24.01
CA VAL A 65 19.96 9.86 -23.08
C VAL A 65 20.14 8.59 -23.89
N MET A 66 21.08 7.77 -23.44
CA MET A 66 21.23 6.41 -23.93
C MET A 66 20.12 5.56 -23.29
N ASP A 67 18.87 5.83 -23.65
CA ASP A 67 17.76 4.93 -23.39
C ASP A 67 17.90 3.81 -24.41
N GLY A 68 18.39 2.67 -23.95
CA GLY A 68 18.19 1.46 -24.73
C GLY A 68 16.72 1.08 -24.63
N PRO A 69 15.90 1.17 -25.71
CA PRO A 69 14.83 0.19 -25.84
C PRO A 69 15.53 -1.18 -25.77
N GLN A 70 15.10 -2.09 -24.91
CA GLN A 70 15.41 -3.49 -25.19
C GLN A 70 14.63 -3.83 -26.47
N PRO A 71 15.30 -4.10 -27.60
CA PRO A 71 14.60 -4.69 -28.72
C PRO A 71 14.10 -6.05 -28.24
N ARG A 72 12.79 -6.25 -28.32
CA ARG A 72 12.24 -7.59 -28.50
C ARG A 72 12.66 -8.04 -29.89
N ASP A 73 13.91 -8.48 -30.02
CA ASP A 73 14.27 -9.39 -31.10
C ASP A 73 13.87 -10.80 -30.66
N HIS A 74 12.73 -11.22 -31.18
CA HIS A 74 12.51 -12.61 -31.50
C HIS A 74 13.58 -13.04 -32.51
N CYS A 75 14.69 -13.58 -32.02
CA CYS A 75 15.54 -14.47 -32.80
C CYS A 75 15.83 -15.71 -31.97
N ASP A 76 15.30 -16.81 -32.50
CA ASP A 76 15.33 -18.15 -31.98
C ASP A 76 16.74 -18.65 -31.64
N GLN A 77 16.81 -19.49 -30.61
CA GLN A 77 17.89 -20.45 -30.43
C GLN A 77 17.90 -21.50 -31.55
N ARG A 78 18.12 -21.11 -32.81
CA ARG A 78 18.41 -22.04 -33.92
C ARG A 78 19.27 -21.36 -34.99
N ARG A 79 20.60 -21.34 -34.79
CA ARG A 79 21.66 -21.73 -35.76
C ARG A 79 23.01 -21.15 -35.32
N ARG A 80 24.04 -22.00 -35.39
CA ARG A 80 25.45 -21.68 -35.07
C ARG A 80 26.05 -20.79 -36.17
N PRO A 81 27.04 -19.92 -35.87
CA PRO A 81 27.85 -19.28 -36.90
C PRO A 81 28.72 -20.32 -37.63
N ARG A 82 28.61 -20.37 -38.96
CA ARG A 82 29.58 -21.04 -39.85
C ARG A 82 30.85 -20.19 -39.92
N ALA A 83 32.00 -20.86 -40.00
CA ALA A 83 33.31 -20.26 -40.28
C ALA A 83 33.36 -19.57 -41.67
N PRO A 84 34.25 -18.59 -41.89
CA PRO A 84 34.32 -17.86 -43.15
C PRO A 84 35.03 -18.67 -44.24
N ARG A 85 34.49 -18.68 -45.46
CA ARG A 85 35.20 -19.12 -46.67
C ARG A 85 35.00 -18.11 -47.81
N ARG A 86 36.06 -17.99 -48.62
CA ARG A 86 36.41 -16.95 -49.59
C ARG A 86 35.45 -16.78 -50.79
N GLN A 87 35.40 -15.53 -51.28
CA GLN A 87 35.28 -15.00 -52.66
C GLN A 87 34.25 -15.60 -53.66
N ASN A 88 33.26 -14.75 -54.04
CA ASN A 88 32.69 -14.36 -55.37
C ASN A 88 32.67 -15.31 -56.60
N PRO A 89 31.84 -15.08 -57.67
CA PRO A 89 30.64 -14.23 -57.82
C PRO A 89 29.47 -14.82 -58.69
N THR A 90 28.36 -14.05 -58.76
CA THR A 90 27.43 -13.78 -59.90
C THR A 90 26.30 -14.74 -60.37
N TRP A 91 25.17 -14.06 -60.64
CA TRP A 91 24.10 -14.24 -61.65
C TRP A 91 22.77 -14.95 -61.33
N GLY A 92 21.68 -14.17 -61.48
CA GLY A 92 20.57 -14.49 -62.40
C GLY A 92 19.28 -15.14 -61.81
N PRO A 93 18.07 -14.61 -62.11
CA PRO A 93 16.82 -15.01 -61.47
C PRO A 93 15.97 -15.98 -62.31
N GLU A 94 15.11 -16.80 -61.68
CA GLU A 94 13.88 -17.28 -62.31
C GLU A 94 12.87 -17.89 -61.32
N GLU A 95 11.59 -17.73 -61.68
CA GLU A 95 10.37 -17.99 -60.90
C GLU A 95 9.64 -19.26 -61.49
N PRO A 96 8.36 -19.57 -61.18
CA PRO A 96 7.92 -20.71 -60.36
C PRO A 96 7.14 -21.83 -61.11
N ALA A 97 6.85 -22.98 -60.47
CA ALA A 97 5.52 -23.67 -60.51
C ALA A 97 5.41 -25.06 -59.83
N ALA A 98 4.38 -25.19 -58.99
CA ALA A 98 3.33 -26.23 -58.88
C ALA A 98 3.55 -27.71 -58.43
N SER A 99 2.69 -28.07 -57.44
CA SER A 99 2.05 -29.37 -57.14
C SER A 99 2.91 -30.47 -56.49
N SER A 100 2.47 -31.33 -55.56
CA SER A 100 1.13 -31.75 -55.08
C SER A 100 1.25 -32.34 -53.65
N ARG A 101 0.15 -32.34 -52.89
CA ARG A 101 0.04 -32.80 -51.49
C ARG A 101 -0.11 -34.32 -51.37
N GLY A 102 0.56 -34.91 -50.37
CA GLY A 102 0.19 -36.17 -49.70
C GLY A 102 0.18 -35.96 -48.17
N PRO A 103 -0.66 -36.66 -47.38
CA PRO A 103 -0.96 -36.28 -46.01
C PRO A 103 0.09 -36.81 -45.03
N SER A 104 0.78 -35.91 -44.33
CA SER A 104 1.55 -36.27 -43.13
C SER A 104 0.82 -35.84 -41.87
N THR A 105 0.61 -36.84 -41.02
CA THR A 105 0.11 -36.76 -39.64
C THR A 105 0.68 -35.58 -38.87
N ALA A 106 -0.23 -34.78 -38.30
CA ALA A 106 0.07 -33.62 -37.51
C ALA A 106 0.95 -33.97 -36.28
N VAL A 107 2.21 -33.55 -36.32
CA VAL A 107 3.06 -33.46 -35.14
C VAL A 107 2.61 -32.22 -34.34
N SER A 108 2.27 -32.43 -33.07
CA SER A 108 1.77 -31.41 -32.15
C SER A 108 2.77 -30.25 -31.95
N PRO A 109 2.29 -29.01 -31.74
CA PRO A 109 3.14 -27.82 -31.71
C PRO A 109 3.99 -27.72 -30.44
N ALA A 110 5.18 -27.14 -30.61
CA ALA A 110 6.29 -27.10 -29.67
C ALA A 110 5.98 -26.51 -28.27
N ARG A 111 6.53 -27.16 -27.24
CA ARG A 111 6.62 -26.68 -25.84
C ARG A 111 7.48 -25.39 -25.76
N THR A 112 6.86 -24.22 -25.63
CA THR A 112 7.56 -22.95 -25.35
C THR A 112 8.02 -22.87 -23.88
N PRO A 113 9.20 -22.25 -23.58
CA PRO A 113 9.75 -22.16 -22.21
C PRO A 113 8.82 -21.46 -21.19
N THR A 114 8.04 -20.47 -21.62
CA THR A 114 7.12 -19.69 -20.78
C THR A 114 5.99 -20.54 -20.18
N ASN A 115 5.55 -21.55 -20.93
CA ASN A 115 4.51 -22.49 -20.48
C ASN A 115 5.07 -23.54 -19.50
N LEU A 116 6.36 -23.87 -19.58
CA LEU A 116 7.04 -24.78 -18.65
C LEU A 116 7.18 -24.13 -17.27
N ALA A 117 7.70 -22.90 -17.20
CA ALA A 117 7.93 -22.21 -15.93
C ALA A 117 6.65 -22.05 -15.11
N SER A 118 5.57 -21.58 -15.75
CA SER A 118 4.27 -21.39 -15.10
C SER A 118 3.67 -22.69 -14.55
N ARG A 119 3.86 -23.82 -15.26
CA ARG A 119 3.39 -25.14 -14.81
C ARG A 119 4.19 -25.69 -13.65
N VAL A 120 5.52 -25.68 -13.74
CA VAL A 120 6.40 -26.20 -12.69
C VAL A 120 6.28 -25.38 -11.41
N LEU A 121 6.10 -24.05 -11.50
CA LEU A 121 5.85 -23.20 -10.34
C LEU A 121 4.52 -23.53 -9.63
N LYS A 122 3.46 -23.87 -10.38
CA LYS A 122 2.19 -24.35 -9.78
C LYS A 122 2.36 -25.70 -9.09
N GLU A 123 3.10 -26.64 -9.69
CA GLU A 123 3.34 -27.95 -9.08
C GLU A 123 4.22 -27.85 -7.82
N LEU A 124 5.20 -26.92 -7.80
CA LEU A 124 6.03 -26.65 -6.63
C LEU A 124 5.22 -26.12 -5.43
N GLN A 125 4.08 -25.45 -5.67
CA GLN A 125 3.19 -25.00 -4.58
C GLN A 125 2.48 -26.17 -3.88
N VAL A 126 2.23 -27.27 -4.60
CA VAL A 126 1.48 -28.43 -4.08
C VAL A 126 2.44 -29.53 -3.59
N ASN A 127 3.51 -29.81 -4.34
CA ASN A 127 4.35 -31.00 -4.16
C ASN A 127 5.86 -30.69 -4.08
N ARG A 128 6.25 -29.62 -3.38
CA ARG A 128 7.64 -29.13 -3.28
C ARG A 128 8.67 -30.22 -2.96
N LYS A 129 8.41 -31.02 -1.91
CA LYS A 129 9.35 -32.07 -1.45
C LYS A 129 9.62 -33.12 -2.53
N MET A 130 8.61 -33.51 -3.31
CA MET A 130 8.73 -34.54 -4.35
C MET A 130 9.47 -34.04 -5.61
N LEU A 131 9.35 -32.75 -5.92
CA LEU A 131 10.05 -32.13 -7.06
C LEU A 131 11.52 -31.84 -6.75
N MET A 132 11.85 -31.60 -5.48
CA MET A 132 13.23 -31.34 -5.03
C MET A 132 13.98 -32.60 -4.59
N ALA A 133 13.30 -33.73 -4.35
CA ALA A 133 13.97 -34.98 -4.00
C ALA A 133 14.71 -35.60 -5.20
N ASP A 134 15.83 -36.25 -4.91
CA ASP A 134 16.48 -37.18 -5.83
C ASP A 134 15.55 -38.35 -6.14
N LYS A 135 15.53 -38.81 -7.39
CA LYS A 135 14.60 -39.85 -7.82
C LYS A 135 15.07 -40.58 -9.06
N LYS A 136 14.57 -41.81 -9.21
CA LYS A 136 14.88 -42.73 -10.31
C LYS A 136 16.40 -42.94 -10.51
N GLY A 137 17.17 -43.00 -9.42
CA GLY A 137 18.62 -43.26 -9.43
C GLY A 137 19.50 -42.06 -9.75
N ILE A 138 18.93 -40.89 -10.03
CA ILE A 138 19.71 -39.64 -10.22
C ILE A 138 19.85 -38.90 -8.89
N GLU A 139 21.09 -38.58 -8.53
CA GLU A 139 21.45 -37.74 -7.39
C GLU A 139 22.07 -36.43 -7.87
N ILE A 140 21.54 -35.29 -7.40
CA ILE A 140 22.11 -33.97 -7.73
C ILE A 140 22.68 -33.33 -6.46
N THR A 141 24.01 -33.31 -6.37
CA THR A 141 24.77 -32.62 -5.31
C THR A 141 25.32 -31.29 -5.82
N SER A 142 25.83 -30.44 -4.92
CA SER A 142 26.40 -29.16 -5.31
C SER A 142 27.63 -28.75 -4.50
N ASN A 143 28.44 -27.86 -5.06
CA ASN A 143 29.50 -27.13 -4.37
C ASN A 143 29.24 -25.62 -4.54
N PRO A 144 28.92 -24.86 -3.47
CA PRO A 144 28.82 -25.26 -2.04
C PRO A 144 27.73 -26.32 -1.76
N VAL A 145 27.87 -27.05 -0.66
CA VAL A 145 26.98 -28.18 -0.29
C VAL A 145 25.53 -27.72 -0.16
N SER A 146 24.62 -28.43 -0.84
CA SER A 146 23.18 -28.22 -0.72
C SER A 146 22.63 -28.84 0.57
N THR A 147 21.77 -28.13 1.28
CA THR A 147 20.94 -28.69 2.36
C THR A 147 19.49 -28.75 1.89
N GLU A 148 18.86 -29.93 1.91
CA GLU A 148 17.47 -30.14 1.45
C GLU A 148 17.17 -29.60 0.03
N GLY A 149 18.15 -29.71 -0.88
CA GLY A 149 18.02 -29.22 -2.26
C GLY A 149 18.11 -27.70 -2.42
N LYS A 150 18.48 -26.97 -1.35
CA LYS A 150 18.79 -25.54 -1.36
C LYS A 150 20.30 -25.31 -1.22
N VAL A 151 20.88 -24.54 -2.14
CA VAL A 151 22.27 -24.08 -2.08
C VAL A 151 22.27 -22.62 -1.68
N GLN A 152 22.90 -22.27 -0.56
CA GLN A 152 23.04 -20.88 -0.15
C GLN A 152 24.50 -20.47 -0.20
N HIS A 153 24.77 -19.35 -0.87
CA HIS A 153 26.09 -18.73 -0.92
C HIS A 153 26.01 -17.28 -0.45
N ILE A 154 26.95 -16.90 0.41
CA ILE A 154 27.11 -15.55 0.91
C ILE A 154 28.19 -14.85 0.11
N VAL A 155 27.81 -13.77 -0.56
CA VAL A 155 28.69 -12.99 -1.43
C VAL A 155 29.28 -11.84 -0.63
N GLU A 156 30.58 -11.93 -0.37
CA GLU A 156 31.33 -10.94 0.41
C GLU A 156 31.69 -9.69 -0.40
N SER A 157 31.81 -9.80 -1.72
CA SER A 157 32.23 -8.70 -2.59
C SER A 157 31.42 -8.65 -3.87
N LEU A 158 30.78 -7.51 -4.14
CA LEU A 158 30.07 -7.26 -5.39
C LEU A 158 31.04 -7.28 -6.58
N ARG A 159 30.51 -7.57 -7.77
CA ARG A 159 31.24 -7.66 -9.05
C ARG A 159 32.30 -8.75 -9.15
N LYS A 160 32.62 -9.45 -8.05
CA LYS A 160 33.40 -10.69 -8.07
C LYS A 160 32.53 -11.85 -8.55
N THR A 161 33.09 -12.66 -9.43
CA THR A 161 32.41 -13.86 -9.93
C THR A 161 32.58 -14.98 -8.90
N PHE A 162 31.51 -15.72 -8.65
CA PHE A 162 31.56 -16.98 -7.91
C PHE A 162 30.77 -18.06 -8.66
N LEU A 163 31.08 -19.32 -8.36
CA LEU A 163 30.54 -20.47 -9.08
C LEU A 163 29.76 -21.35 -8.10
N ILE A 164 28.59 -21.83 -8.55
CA ILE A 164 27.90 -22.95 -7.92
C ILE A 164 27.93 -24.09 -8.92
N LYS A 165 28.55 -25.21 -8.55
CA LYS A 165 28.68 -26.39 -9.40
C LYS A 165 27.64 -27.43 -8.98
N PHE A 166 26.80 -27.86 -9.89
CA PHE A 166 25.87 -28.99 -9.68
C PHE A 166 26.48 -30.24 -10.29
N HIS A 167 26.60 -31.31 -9.51
CA HIS A 167 27.07 -32.61 -9.96
C HIS A 167 25.88 -33.55 -10.03
N ILE A 168 25.58 -34.01 -11.24
CA ILE A 168 24.45 -34.87 -11.55
C ILE A 168 25.02 -36.28 -11.75
N GLU A 169 24.81 -37.16 -10.79
CA GLU A 169 25.35 -38.53 -10.80
C GLU A 169 24.23 -39.54 -11.02
N ASN A 170 24.48 -40.52 -11.88
CA ASN A 170 23.57 -41.66 -12.05
C ASN A 170 24.01 -42.83 -11.16
N LYS A 171 23.38 -42.98 -10.00
CA LYS A 171 23.54 -44.13 -9.09
C LYS A 171 22.53 -45.25 -9.35
N GLY A 172 21.75 -45.14 -10.42
CA GLY A 172 20.78 -46.14 -10.84
C GLY A 172 21.42 -47.34 -11.56
N GLN A 173 20.59 -48.33 -11.89
CA GLN A 173 21.02 -49.54 -12.62
C GLN A 173 20.95 -49.41 -14.15
N TYR A 174 20.34 -48.33 -14.65
CA TYR A 174 20.07 -48.11 -16.07
C TYR A 174 20.62 -46.77 -16.53
N ALA A 175 20.94 -46.67 -17.82
CA ALA A 175 21.36 -45.42 -18.43
C ALA A 175 20.21 -44.41 -18.50
N ILE A 176 20.49 -43.14 -18.21
CA ILE A 176 19.50 -42.06 -18.20
C ILE A 176 20.03 -40.88 -19.00
N ASN A 177 19.19 -40.33 -19.87
CA ASN A 177 19.54 -39.13 -20.62
C ASN A 177 19.19 -37.88 -19.83
N LEU A 178 20.16 -37.01 -19.56
CA LEU A 178 19.88 -35.62 -19.21
C LEU A 178 19.58 -34.87 -20.51
N THR A 179 18.34 -34.39 -20.63
CA THR A 179 17.80 -33.87 -21.90
C THR A 179 17.72 -32.35 -21.93
N TYR A 180 17.49 -31.70 -20.79
CA TYR A 180 17.30 -30.26 -20.73
C TYR A 180 17.52 -29.75 -19.33
N TYR A 181 18.05 -28.53 -19.19
CA TYR A 181 18.04 -27.83 -17.92
C TYR A 181 17.86 -26.33 -18.15
N THR A 182 17.26 -25.62 -17.19
CA THR A 182 17.05 -24.17 -17.28
C THR A 182 16.76 -23.54 -15.92
N ALA A 183 16.89 -22.21 -15.85
CA ALA A 183 16.36 -21.43 -14.74
C ALA A 183 14.89 -21.06 -14.99
N LEU A 184 14.00 -21.39 -14.05
CA LEU A 184 12.55 -21.17 -14.23
C LEU A 184 12.17 -19.68 -14.16
N LEU A 185 12.97 -18.86 -13.48
CA LEU A 185 12.77 -17.42 -13.36
C LEU A 185 13.93 -16.67 -14.01
N ARG A 186 13.60 -15.63 -14.78
CA ARG A 186 14.59 -14.83 -15.50
C ARG A 186 15.28 -13.85 -14.55
N ILE A 187 16.42 -14.27 -13.99
CA ILE A 187 17.23 -13.42 -13.11
C ILE A 187 18.55 -13.12 -13.82
N ARG A 188 18.89 -11.84 -14.00
CA ARG A 188 20.04 -11.39 -14.80
C ARG A 188 21.39 -11.46 -14.06
N CYS A 189 21.48 -12.17 -12.94
CA CYS A 189 22.66 -12.17 -12.07
C CYS A 189 23.50 -13.44 -12.14
N PHE A 190 23.11 -14.42 -12.95
CA PHE A 190 23.89 -15.63 -13.23
C PHE A 190 23.72 -16.14 -14.67
N THR A 191 24.66 -16.96 -15.13
CA THR A 191 24.58 -17.77 -16.35
C THR A 191 24.75 -19.25 -16.01
N LEU A 192 24.09 -20.13 -16.77
CA LEU A 192 24.30 -21.58 -16.66
C LEU A 192 25.15 -22.06 -17.83
N GLU A 193 26.18 -22.82 -17.54
CA GLU A 193 27.19 -23.30 -18.48
C GLU A 193 27.49 -24.77 -18.20
N ASP A 194 27.67 -25.56 -19.26
CA ASP A 194 28.10 -26.96 -19.22
C ASP A 194 29.05 -27.24 -20.40
N GLU A 195 29.85 -28.29 -20.30
CA GLU A 195 30.88 -28.58 -21.31
C GLU A 195 30.30 -29.08 -22.64
N LYS A 196 29.20 -29.85 -22.60
CA LYS A 196 28.66 -30.59 -23.76
C LYS A 196 27.43 -29.90 -24.37
N ARG A 197 27.02 -28.75 -23.83
CA ARG A 197 25.87 -27.92 -24.26
C ARG A 197 24.58 -28.71 -24.33
N VAL A 198 24.24 -29.37 -23.24
CA VAL A 198 23.06 -30.24 -23.15
C VAL A 198 21.79 -29.45 -23.49
N SER A 199 21.03 -29.98 -24.45
CA SER A 199 19.75 -29.42 -24.86
C SER A 199 18.86 -30.54 -25.39
N ARG A 200 17.57 -30.26 -25.61
CA ARG A 200 16.65 -31.28 -26.13
C ARG A 200 17.06 -31.83 -27.51
N ALA A 201 17.89 -31.09 -28.25
CA ALA A 201 18.46 -31.53 -29.52
C ALA A 201 19.80 -32.26 -29.38
N SER A 202 20.43 -32.20 -28.21
CA SER A 202 21.72 -32.82 -27.89
C SER A 202 21.73 -33.31 -26.43
N PRO A 203 20.96 -34.36 -26.11
CA PRO A 203 20.94 -34.94 -24.77
C PRO A 203 22.27 -35.64 -24.46
N ILE A 204 22.62 -35.74 -23.19
CA ILE A 204 23.76 -36.54 -22.73
C ILE A 204 23.26 -37.81 -22.05
N CYS A 205 23.79 -38.96 -22.45
CA CYS A 205 23.55 -40.24 -21.79
C CYS A 205 24.49 -40.36 -20.59
N LEU A 206 23.93 -40.65 -19.42
CA LEU A 206 24.67 -40.94 -18.20
C LEU A 206 24.51 -42.43 -17.90
N ASN A 207 25.59 -43.19 -18.06
CA ASN A 207 25.63 -44.60 -17.66
C ASN A 207 25.67 -44.73 -16.12
N PRO A 208 25.32 -45.89 -15.56
CA PRO A 208 25.49 -46.16 -14.13
C PRO A 208 26.92 -45.82 -13.65
N GLY A 209 27.02 -44.99 -12.62
CA GLY A 209 28.28 -44.49 -12.04
C GLY A 209 28.86 -43.25 -12.72
N GLU A 210 28.31 -42.77 -13.84
CA GLU A 210 28.77 -41.54 -14.48
C GLU A 210 28.19 -40.29 -13.82
N SER A 211 28.98 -39.21 -13.81
CA SER A 211 28.57 -37.90 -13.31
C SER A 211 28.77 -36.80 -14.35
N TYR A 212 27.95 -35.76 -14.27
CA TYR A 212 28.00 -34.61 -15.16
C TYR A 212 27.89 -33.29 -14.41
N GLU A 213 28.71 -32.30 -14.77
CA GLU A 213 28.78 -31.00 -14.11
C GLU A 213 27.99 -29.93 -14.89
N VAL A 214 27.11 -29.22 -14.19
CA VAL A 214 26.46 -27.99 -14.67
C VAL A 214 26.85 -26.84 -13.74
N VAL A 215 27.39 -25.77 -14.30
CA VAL A 215 27.93 -24.64 -13.53
C VAL A 215 27.03 -23.42 -13.63
N ALA A 216 26.64 -22.86 -12.48
CA ALA A 216 26.00 -21.56 -12.37
C ALA A 216 27.06 -20.50 -12.02
N ARG A 217 27.34 -19.61 -12.96
CA ARG A 217 28.29 -18.50 -12.80
C ARG A 217 27.54 -17.25 -12.39
N TYR A 218 27.77 -16.77 -11.17
CA TYR A 218 27.14 -15.56 -10.65
C TYR A 218 28.02 -14.32 -10.76
N LYS A 219 27.40 -13.18 -11.01
CA LYS A 219 28.03 -11.85 -10.91
C LYS A 219 27.01 -10.82 -10.39
N LEU A 220 27.02 -10.60 -9.07
CA LEU A 220 26.11 -9.64 -8.44
C LEU A 220 26.59 -8.20 -8.64
N LYS A 221 25.68 -7.32 -9.07
CA LYS A 221 25.93 -5.88 -9.22
C LYS A 221 25.44 -5.05 -8.03
N TYR A 222 24.49 -5.60 -7.27
CA TYR A 222 23.77 -4.92 -6.20
C TYR A 222 23.69 -5.81 -4.96
N HIS A 223 23.55 -5.20 -3.79
CA HIS A 223 23.23 -5.91 -2.56
C HIS A 223 21.78 -6.42 -2.59
N GLY A 224 21.55 -7.61 -2.03
CA GLY A 224 20.22 -8.20 -1.96
C GLY A 224 20.20 -9.71 -1.74
N TYR A 225 19.00 -10.28 -1.88
CA TYR A 225 18.70 -11.71 -1.83
C TYR A 225 18.20 -12.16 -3.21
N PHE A 226 18.93 -13.07 -3.85
CA PHE A 226 18.69 -13.48 -5.23
C PHE A 226 18.43 -15.00 -5.30
N PRO A 227 17.17 -15.45 -5.12
CA PRO A 227 16.80 -16.86 -5.19
C PRO A 227 16.52 -17.28 -6.64
N ALA A 228 16.98 -18.45 -7.06
CA ALA A 228 16.74 -19.01 -8.38
C ALA A 228 16.41 -20.51 -8.29
N LEU A 229 15.47 -20.95 -9.13
CA LEU A 229 15.09 -22.35 -9.25
C LEU A 229 15.64 -22.92 -10.55
N ILE A 230 16.44 -23.98 -10.44
CA ILE A 230 17.06 -24.70 -11.54
C ILE A 230 16.32 -26.00 -11.77
N TYR A 231 15.85 -26.17 -12.99
CA TYR A 231 15.09 -27.32 -13.45
C TYR A 231 16.00 -28.21 -14.29
N PHE A 232 16.01 -29.51 -13.99
CA PHE A 232 16.71 -30.55 -14.74
C PHE A 232 15.70 -31.59 -15.25
N GLU A 233 15.75 -31.94 -16.53
CA GLU A 233 14.84 -32.86 -17.22
C GLU A 233 15.58 -34.12 -17.67
N PHE A 234 15.07 -35.27 -17.25
CA PHE A 234 15.67 -36.57 -17.48
C PHE A 234 14.71 -37.48 -18.24
N LEU A 235 15.26 -38.34 -19.10
CA LEU A 235 14.53 -39.35 -19.83
C LEU A 235 15.26 -40.70 -19.70
N PRO A 236 14.62 -41.74 -19.13
CA PRO A 236 15.21 -43.07 -19.07
C PRO A 236 15.45 -43.64 -20.48
N VAL A 237 16.58 -44.34 -20.68
CA VAL A 237 16.86 -45.09 -21.90
C VAL A 237 16.23 -46.48 -21.72
N ASP A 238 15.08 -46.68 -22.38
CA ASP A 238 14.04 -47.66 -22.06
C ASP A 238 14.51 -49.11 -21.77
N THR A 239 13.83 -49.75 -20.80
CA THR A 239 13.60 -51.19 -20.80
C THR A 239 12.10 -51.46 -20.73
N LYS A 240 11.47 -51.64 -21.91
CA LYS A 240 10.15 -52.26 -22.17
C LYS A 240 8.87 -51.39 -22.13
N SER A 241 8.90 -50.06 -21.93
CA SER A 241 7.68 -49.23 -22.05
C SER A 241 7.96 -47.76 -22.39
N ALA A 242 7.03 -47.08 -23.08
CA ALA A 242 7.18 -45.69 -23.53
C ALA A 242 7.82 -44.77 -22.45
N PRO A 243 9.02 -44.23 -22.68
CA PRO A 243 9.81 -43.58 -21.63
C PRO A 243 9.16 -42.27 -21.18
N GLU A 244 8.76 -42.21 -19.92
CA GLU A 244 8.16 -41.02 -19.32
C GLU A 244 9.27 -40.09 -18.75
N PRO A 245 9.35 -38.83 -19.20
CA PRO A 245 10.32 -37.87 -18.68
C PRO A 245 9.99 -37.50 -17.23
N PHE A 246 11.02 -37.27 -16.44
CA PHE A 246 10.88 -36.77 -15.07
C PHE A 246 11.83 -35.59 -14.83
N SER A 247 11.56 -34.81 -13.79
CA SER A 247 12.33 -33.60 -13.50
C SER A 247 12.71 -33.46 -12.03
N ILE A 248 13.89 -32.91 -11.80
CA ILE A 248 14.39 -32.58 -10.46
C ILE A 248 14.65 -31.07 -10.43
N VAL A 249 14.20 -30.41 -9.36
CA VAL A 249 14.39 -28.97 -9.14
C VAL A 249 15.37 -28.73 -7.99
N ARG A 250 16.25 -27.75 -8.15
CA ARG A 250 17.15 -27.27 -7.10
C ARG A 250 16.96 -25.77 -6.89
N GLU A 251 16.98 -25.36 -5.63
CA GLU A 251 16.97 -23.95 -5.27
C GLU A 251 18.40 -23.49 -5.02
N MET A 252 18.78 -22.36 -5.60
CA MET A 252 20.04 -21.70 -5.28
C MET A 252 19.80 -20.26 -4.89
N VAL A 253 20.52 -19.80 -3.88
CA VAL A 253 20.35 -18.48 -3.27
C VAL A 253 21.69 -17.82 -3.15
N ALA A 254 21.83 -16.67 -3.81
CA ALA A 254 22.93 -15.76 -3.58
C ALA A 254 22.46 -14.61 -2.68
N SER A 255 23.13 -14.41 -1.56
CA SER A 255 22.81 -13.33 -0.61
C SER A 255 24.05 -12.51 -0.31
N THR A 256 23.92 -11.18 -0.27
CA THR A 256 25.03 -10.29 0.10
C THR A 256 24.92 -9.91 1.57
N ARG A 257 26.04 -9.89 2.31
CA ARG A 257 26.07 -9.33 3.65
C ARG A 257 26.46 -7.85 3.60
N ILE A 258 25.74 -7.02 4.35
CA ILE A 258 26.06 -5.60 4.59
C ILE A 258 26.45 -5.49 6.06
N PRO A 259 27.56 -4.82 6.43
CA PRO A 259 27.96 -4.64 7.83
C PRO A 259 26.84 -4.09 8.72
N LEU A 260 26.13 -3.05 8.26
CA LEU A 260 24.99 -2.46 8.97
C LEU A 260 23.85 -3.46 9.21
N ALA A 261 23.62 -4.42 8.31
CA ALA A 261 22.59 -5.44 8.49
C ALA A 261 22.96 -6.48 9.57
N LEU A 262 24.24 -6.61 9.92
CA LEU A 262 24.68 -7.42 11.06
C LEU A 262 24.45 -6.67 12.38
N GLU A 263 24.69 -5.35 12.40
CA GLU A 263 24.41 -4.50 13.56
C GLU A 263 22.91 -4.37 13.86
N LEU A 264 22.09 -4.21 12.82
CA LEU A 264 20.63 -4.16 12.90
C LEU A 264 19.96 -5.54 12.89
N GLY A 265 20.77 -6.61 12.97
CA GLY A 265 20.27 -7.98 12.99
C GLY A 265 19.41 -8.26 14.24
N PRO A 266 18.48 -9.22 14.17
CA PRO A 266 17.68 -9.59 15.33
C PRO A 266 18.59 -10.07 16.47
N VAL A 267 18.48 -9.43 17.64
CA VAL A 267 19.28 -9.74 18.84
C VAL A 267 18.87 -11.09 19.47
N ALA A 268 17.68 -11.58 19.14
CA ALA A 268 17.16 -12.86 19.58
C ALA A 268 16.42 -13.57 18.41
N PRO A 269 16.34 -14.92 18.41
CA PRO A 269 15.54 -15.66 17.45
C PRO A 269 14.11 -15.12 17.43
N TYR A 270 13.51 -14.97 16.25
CA TYR A 270 12.11 -14.58 16.13
C TYR A 270 11.22 -15.60 16.86
N CYS A 271 10.72 -15.23 18.02
CA CYS A 271 9.66 -15.96 18.69
C CYS A 271 8.35 -15.63 17.97
N ARG A 272 7.73 -16.63 17.35
CA ARG A 272 6.36 -16.47 16.85
C ARG A 272 5.51 -15.90 18.00
N PRO A 273 4.73 -14.83 17.78
CA PRO A 273 3.80 -14.35 18.79
C PRO A 273 2.95 -15.54 19.23
N HIS A 274 2.82 -15.72 20.55
CA HIS A 274 2.13 -16.86 21.13
C HIS A 274 0.77 -16.98 20.45
N ARG A 275 0.49 -18.17 19.91
CA ARG A 275 -0.79 -18.49 19.30
C ARG A 275 -1.85 -18.16 20.35
N ARG A 276 -2.70 -17.15 20.09
CA ARG A 276 -3.78 -16.69 20.99
C ARG A 276 -4.33 -17.91 21.73
N MET A 277 -4.12 -17.97 23.05
CA MET A 277 -4.86 -18.93 23.85
C MET A 277 -6.32 -18.60 23.59
N ALA A 278 -7.10 -19.58 23.12
CA ALA A 278 -8.50 -19.36 22.84
C ALA A 278 -9.17 -18.96 24.15
N HIS A 279 -9.46 -17.66 24.33
CA HIS A 279 -10.24 -17.20 25.46
C HIS A 279 -11.54 -17.98 25.48
N LYS A 280 -11.74 -18.79 26.52
CA LYS A 280 -13.07 -19.33 26.82
C LYS A 280 -13.99 -18.13 26.99
N GLN A 281 -15.17 -18.16 26.38
CA GLN A 281 -16.19 -17.14 26.64
C GLN A 281 -16.60 -17.27 28.10
N VAL A 282 -15.99 -16.47 28.97
CA VAL A 282 -16.35 -16.34 30.38
C VAL A 282 -17.28 -15.13 30.49
N ALA A 283 -18.34 -15.24 31.29
CA ALA A 283 -19.17 -14.09 31.61
C ALA A 283 -18.32 -13.02 32.31
N THR A 284 -18.30 -11.80 31.78
CA THR A 284 -17.49 -10.68 32.30
C THR A 284 -18.38 -9.55 32.82
N ILE A 285 -17.96 -8.88 33.88
CA ILE A 285 -18.53 -7.59 34.31
C ILE A 285 -17.53 -6.50 33.96
N LEU A 286 -17.96 -5.54 33.14
CA LEU A 286 -17.15 -4.38 32.78
C LEU A 286 -17.27 -3.28 33.84
N VAL A 287 -16.17 -2.98 34.52
CA VAL A 287 -16.06 -1.90 35.50
C VAL A 287 -15.48 -0.66 34.82
N ARG A 288 -16.24 0.45 34.80
CA ARG A 288 -15.85 1.70 34.14
C ARG A 288 -15.53 2.79 35.15
N LEU A 289 -14.68 3.74 34.75
CA LEU A 289 -14.49 4.99 35.48
C LEU A 289 -15.84 5.72 35.56
N GLU A 290 -16.24 6.09 36.77
CA GLU A 290 -17.30 7.07 36.96
C GLU A 290 -16.80 8.40 36.38
N ARG A 291 -17.52 8.91 35.37
CA ARG A 291 -17.15 10.18 34.75
C ARG A 291 -17.56 11.30 35.72
N PRO A 292 -16.72 12.31 35.97
CA PRO A 292 -17.21 13.53 36.61
C PRO A 292 -18.39 14.09 35.79
N GLU A 293 -19.38 14.65 36.47
CA GLU A 293 -20.52 15.35 35.87
C GLU A 293 -20.00 16.58 35.09
N ARG A 294 -19.52 16.34 33.86
CA ARG A 294 -19.30 17.42 32.91
C ARG A 294 -20.67 17.83 32.39
N THR A 295 -20.92 19.13 32.29
CA THR A 295 -22.02 19.70 31.51
C THR A 295 -21.86 19.24 30.07
N PHE A 296 -22.49 18.11 29.74
CA PHE A 296 -22.52 17.61 28.37
C PHE A 296 -23.29 18.64 27.55
N VAL A 297 -22.60 19.29 26.61
CA VAL A 297 -23.32 19.94 25.51
C VAL A 297 -24.07 18.83 24.78
N GLU A 298 -25.40 18.85 24.87
CA GLU A 298 -26.25 17.83 24.25
C GLU A 298 -25.87 17.66 22.77
N THR A 299 -25.59 16.43 22.38
CA THR A 299 -25.47 16.06 20.97
C THR A 299 -26.86 15.75 20.43
N PRO A 300 -27.50 16.65 19.65
CA PRO A 300 -28.87 16.43 19.17
C PRO A 300 -28.97 15.20 18.27
N VAL A 301 -27.90 14.86 17.54
CA VAL A 301 -27.89 13.68 16.66
C VAL A 301 -27.00 12.60 17.27
N LYS A 302 -27.64 11.52 17.73
CA LYS A 302 -26.95 10.35 18.31
C LYS A 302 -26.26 9.52 17.22
N LEU A 303 -25.05 9.06 17.52
CA LEU A 303 -24.32 8.14 16.64
C LEU A 303 -24.80 6.71 16.88
N GLY A 304 -25.16 6.00 15.80
CA GLY A 304 -25.56 4.60 15.85
C GLY A 304 -24.46 3.68 16.36
N ASP A 305 -24.85 2.48 16.81
CA ASP A 305 -23.91 1.51 17.38
C ASP A 305 -23.20 0.64 16.34
N PHE A 306 -23.78 0.53 15.15
CA PHE A 306 -23.24 -0.17 13.96
C PHE A 306 -22.50 -1.47 14.30
N LYS A 307 -23.15 -2.36 15.07
CA LYS A 307 -22.54 -3.65 15.41
C LYS A 307 -22.64 -4.58 14.21
N TYR A 308 -21.52 -5.20 13.84
CA TYR A 308 -21.54 -6.20 12.80
C TYR A 308 -22.33 -7.43 13.24
N PRO A 309 -23.04 -8.11 12.32
CA PRO A 309 -23.70 -9.37 12.64
C PRO A 309 -22.71 -10.48 12.98
N GLN A 310 -23.02 -11.31 13.97
CA GLN A 310 -22.11 -12.38 14.43
C GLN A 310 -21.76 -13.42 13.35
N TYR A 311 -22.65 -13.61 12.36
CA TYR A 311 -22.37 -14.50 11.23
C TYR A 311 -21.18 -13.99 10.40
N LEU A 312 -21.00 -12.67 10.27
CA LEU A 312 -19.94 -12.10 9.46
C LEU A 312 -18.56 -12.43 10.05
N LYS A 313 -18.44 -12.41 11.38
CA LYS A 313 -17.22 -12.85 12.08
C LYS A 313 -16.93 -14.33 11.88
N ARG A 314 -17.94 -15.18 11.81
CA ARG A 314 -17.77 -16.61 11.48
C ARG A 314 -17.30 -16.80 10.03
N LEU A 315 -17.90 -16.08 9.09
CA LEU A 315 -17.50 -16.11 7.68
C LEU A 315 -16.08 -15.59 7.46
N ALA A 316 -15.71 -14.49 8.12
CA ALA A 316 -14.38 -13.90 8.06
C ALA A 316 -13.31 -14.87 8.58
N LYS A 317 -13.59 -15.61 9.68
CA LYS A 317 -12.70 -16.67 10.17
C LYS A 317 -12.44 -17.80 9.16
N GLN A 318 -13.37 -18.02 8.24
CA GLN A 318 -13.23 -19.00 7.16
C GLN A 318 -12.74 -18.35 5.85
N ASN A 319 -12.18 -17.13 5.92
CA ASN A 319 -11.70 -16.35 4.77
C ASN A 319 -12.74 -16.15 3.67
N LEU A 320 -14.04 -16.07 4.03
CA LEU A 320 -15.16 -15.98 3.09
C LEU A 320 -15.17 -17.11 2.03
N LYS A 321 -14.58 -18.27 2.36
CA LYS A 321 -14.64 -19.49 1.54
C LYS A 321 -15.75 -20.39 2.05
N ASP A 322 -16.33 -21.17 1.13
CA ASP A 322 -17.22 -22.25 1.55
C ASP A 322 -16.37 -23.34 2.22
N SER A 323 -16.80 -23.78 3.40
CA SER A 323 -16.13 -24.82 4.15
C SER A 323 -17.15 -25.74 4.82
N GLU A 324 -16.73 -26.97 5.12
CA GLU A 324 -17.58 -27.95 5.81
C GLU A 324 -17.99 -27.50 7.21
N ASN A 325 -17.24 -26.56 7.79
CA ASN A 325 -17.47 -26.00 9.13
C ASN A 325 -18.55 -24.90 9.16
N LEU A 326 -19.11 -24.50 8.02
CA LEU A 326 -20.16 -23.48 7.96
C LEU A 326 -21.55 -24.10 8.07
N SER A 327 -22.40 -23.49 8.90
CA SER A 327 -23.82 -23.85 8.97
C SER A 327 -24.53 -23.57 7.65
N PRO A 328 -25.60 -24.31 7.29
CA PRO A 328 -26.38 -24.04 6.08
C PRO A 328 -26.90 -22.60 5.99
N ALA A 329 -27.28 -22.01 7.14
CA ALA A 329 -27.69 -20.61 7.24
C ALA A 329 -26.55 -19.63 6.95
N ASP A 330 -25.32 -19.91 7.41
CA ASP A 330 -24.16 -19.06 7.12
C ASP A 330 -23.74 -19.19 5.65
N ARG A 331 -23.88 -20.36 5.02
CA ARG A 331 -23.63 -20.55 3.56
C ARG A 331 -24.55 -19.71 2.68
N SER A 332 -25.84 -19.66 2.99
CA SER A 332 -26.78 -18.80 2.26
C SER A 332 -26.39 -17.31 2.36
N LYS A 333 -25.96 -16.87 3.55
CA LYS A 333 -25.47 -15.49 3.76
C LYS A 333 -24.14 -15.23 3.05
N LEU A 334 -23.26 -16.22 2.95
CA LEU A 334 -21.98 -16.11 2.26
C LEU A 334 -22.17 -15.71 0.80
N GLU A 335 -23.13 -16.32 0.09
CA GLU A 335 -23.42 -15.95 -1.31
C GLU A 335 -23.93 -14.51 -1.43
N THR A 336 -24.73 -14.05 -0.48
CA THR A 336 -25.18 -12.65 -0.43
C THR A 336 -24.00 -11.69 -0.18
N VAL A 337 -23.11 -12.02 0.77
CA VAL A 337 -21.88 -11.26 1.04
C VAL A 337 -21.00 -11.18 -0.20
N LYS A 338 -20.75 -12.32 -0.87
CA LYS A 338 -19.96 -12.36 -2.11
C LYS A 338 -20.58 -11.51 -3.22
N ARG A 339 -21.91 -11.53 -3.35
CA ARG A 339 -22.64 -10.72 -4.35
C ARG A 339 -22.41 -9.23 -4.12
N HIS A 340 -22.50 -8.75 -2.87
CA HIS A 340 -22.25 -7.35 -2.54
C HIS A 340 -20.80 -6.92 -2.78
N LEU A 341 -19.83 -7.82 -2.56
CA LEU A 341 -18.41 -7.52 -2.77
C LEU A 341 -18.00 -7.54 -4.26
N ARG A 342 -18.61 -8.42 -5.07
CA ARG A 342 -18.23 -8.63 -6.48
C ARG A 342 -18.99 -7.76 -7.49
N GLY A 343 -20.18 -7.27 -7.14
CA GLY A 343 -20.97 -6.45 -8.05
C GLY A 343 -20.28 -5.12 -8.44
N PRO A 344 -20.63 -4.50 -9.57
CA PRO A 344 -20.18 -3.14 -9.88
C PRO A 344 -20.70 -2.17 -8.82
N LEU A 345 -19.88 -1.21 -8.39
CA LEU A 345 -20.28 -0.21 -7.40
C LEU A 345 -21.24 0.80 -8.05
N GLN A 346 -22.41 1.01 -7.45
CA GLN A 346 -23.47 1.91 -7.89
C GLN A 346 -24.17 2.52 -6.66
N MET A 347 -24.82 3.67 -6.79
CA MET A 347 -25.48 4.32 -5.65
C MET A 347 -26.45 3.37 -4.90
N LYS A 348 -27.22 2.56 -5.63
CA LYS A 348 -28.17 1.59 -5.07
C LYS A 348 -27.54 0.51 -4.17
N ASN A 349 -26.27 0.14 -4.41
CA ASN A 349 -25.57 -0.87 -3.63
C ASN A 349 -24.46 -0.30 -2.73
N TYR A 350 -24.23 1.00 -2.82
CA TYR A 350 -23.23 1.76 -2.06
C TYR A 350 -23.33 1.49 -0.56
N TYR A 351 -24.52 1.71 -0.01
CA TYR A 351 -24.86 1.49 1.39
C TYR A 351 -24.46 0.09 1.86
N HIS A 352 -24.94 -0.94 1.15
CA HIS A 352 -24.75 -2.33 1.53
C HIS A 352 -23.27 -2.74 1.44
N ARG A 353 -22.58 -2.29 0.39
CA ARG A 353 -21.19 -2.67 0.13
C ARG A 353 -20.24 -2.02 1.13
N PHE A 354 -20.33 -0.70 1.34
CA PHE A 354 -19.41 -0.04 2.26
C PHE A 354 -19.69 -0.38 3.72
N ASN A 355 -20.96 -0.53 4.15
CA ASN A 355 -21.24 -1.03 5.50
C ASN A 355 -20.67 -2.45 5.71
N LEU A 356 -20.75 -3.33 4.71
CA LEU A 356 -20.13 -4.65 4.76
C LEU A 356 -18.60 -4.57 4.86
N LEU A 357 -17.95 -3.75 4.04
CA LEU A 357 -16.50 -3.56 4.06
C LEU A 357 -16.01 -3.00 5.39
N LEU A 358 -16.70 -1.99 5.94
CA LEU A 358 -16.38 -1.40 7.24
C LEU A 358 -16.50 -2.43 8.38
N HIS A 359 -17.52 -3.29 8.33
CA HIS A 359 -17.65 -4.38 9.30
C HIS A 359 -16.54 -5.44 9.16
N LEU A 360 -16.12 -5.75 7.93
CA LEU A 360 -14.99 -6.65 7.69
C LEU A 360 -13.66 -6.05 8.16
N GLU A 361 -13.45 -4.76 7.93
CA GLU A 361 -12.31 -3.99 8.46
C GLU A 361 -12.32 -4.03 9.99
N GLU A 362 -13.47 -3.80 10.64
CA GLU A 362 -13.59 -3.91 12.11
C GLU A 362 -13.16 -5.30 12.62
N ILE A 363 -13.64 -6.37 11.99
CA ILE A 363 -13.28 -7.74 12.35
C ILE A 363 -11.78 -7.99 12.16
N GLN A 364 -11.19 -7.47 11.08
CA GLN A 364 -9.76 -7.63 10.81
C GLN A 364 -8.91 -6.86 11.83
N VAL A 365 -9.27 -5.62 12.15
CA VAL A 365 -8.54 -4.83 13.15
C VAL A 365 -8.64 -5.47 14.54
N GLU A 366 -9.77 -6.06 14.92
CA GLU A 366 -9.88 -6.85 16.16
C GLU A 366 -8.87 -8.02 16.22
N VAL A 367 -8.55 -8.64 15.08
CA VAL A 367 -7.56 -9.72 15.00
C VAL A 367 -6.15 -9.14 15.10
N GLU A 368 -5.88 -8.01 14.44
CA GLU A 368 -4.57 -7.37 14.42
C GLU A 368 -4.18 -6.74 15.75
N VAL A 369 -5.06 -5.93 16.33
CA VAL A 369 -4.87 -5.33 17.67
C VAL A 369 -4.70 -6.43 18.72
N GLY A 370 -5.45 -7.51 18.56
CA GLY A 370 -5.35 -8.70 19.41
C GLY A 370 -4.01 -9.44 19.41
N LYS A 371 -3.09 -9.13 18.48
CA LYS A 371 -1.73 -9.68 18.48
C LYS A 371 -0.84 -9.01 19.53
N TYR A 372 -1.25 -7.85 20.03
CA TYR A 372 -0.53 -7.07 21.02
C TYR A 372 -1.05 -7.28 22.44
N ASP A 373 -2.12 -8.08 22.63
CA ASP A 373 -2.65 -8.45 23.95
C ASP A 373 -1.50 -8.97 24.84
N LEU A 374 -1.41 -8.43 26.07
CA LEU A 374 -0.34 -8.78 27.01
C LEU A 374 -0.90 -9.64 28.13
N HIS A 375 -0.09 -10.58 28.61
CA HIS A 375 -0.45 -11.49 29.70
C HIS A 375 0.53 -11.38 30.86
N ASN A 376 0.02 -11.63 32.06
CA ASN A 376 0.78 -11.64 33.32
C ASN A 376 1.65 -10.38 33.50
N GLN A 377 1.12 -9.22 33.13
CA GLN A 377 1.86 -7.96 33.21
C GLN A 377 1.69 -7.31 34.58
N THR A 378 2.78 -6.77 35.09
CA THR A 378 2.76 -5.94 36.29
C THR A 378 2.59 -4.47 35.91
N MET A 379 1.93 -3.72 36.79
CA MET A 379 1.83 -2.26 36.70
C MET A 379 2.47 -1.65 37.93
N THR A 380 2.91 -0.40 37.84
CA THR A 380 3.46 0.36 38.97
C THR A 380 2.66 1.64 39.17
N ARG A 381 2.57 2.13 40.41
CA ARG A 381 1.96 3.45 40.67
C ARG A 381 2.84 4.55 40.11
N ASP A 382 2.22 5.53 39.46
CA ASP A 382 2.95 6.67 38.92
C ASP A 382 3.51 7.56 40.07
N PRO A 383 4.78 8.00 40.00
CA PRO A 383 5.40 8.79 41.06
C PRO A 383 4.78 10.18 41.25
N SER A 384 4.30 10.83 40.18
CA SER A 384 3.76 12.19 40.23
C SER A 384 2.26 12.20 40.50
N ASN A 385 1.51 11.18 40.07
CA ASN A 385 0.09 11.05 40.32
C ASN A 385 -0.30 9.63 40.77
N ARG A 386 -0.49 9.44 42.07
CA ARG A 386 -0.86 8.15 42.69
C ARG A 386 -2.20 7.56 42.20
N LYS A 387 -3.02 8.31 41.46
CA LYS A 387 -4.26 7.82 40.82
C LYS A 387 -4.01 7.13 39.47
N LEU A 388 -2.79 7.18 38.95
CA LEU A 388 -2.40 6.57 37.69
C LEU A 388 -1.53 5.33 37.92
N LEU A 389 -1.71 4.33 37.07
CA LEU A 389 -0.88 3.15 36.99
C LEU A 389 -0.11 3.15 35.66
N THR A 390 1.18 2.84 35.71
CA THR A 390 2.07 2.75 34.57
C THR A 390 2.20 1.29 34.14
N LEU A 391 1.89 1.04 32.87
CA LEU A 391 2.04 -0.26 32.21
C LEU A 391 3.18 -0.18 31.19
N LYS A 392 4.10 -1.15 31.18
CA LYS A 392 5.07 -1.28 30.09
C LYS A 392 4.41 -1.94 28.89
N VAL A 393 4.50 -1.29 27.73
CA VAL A 393 3.95 -1.76 26.46
C VAL A 393 5.07 -1.68 25.41
N PRO A 394 5.83 -2.77 25.20
CA PRO A 394 6.92 -2.77 24.22
C PRO A 394 6.43 -2.41 22.82
N GLY A 395 7.13 -1.51 22.13
CA GLY A 395 6.82 -1.14 20.74
C GLY A 395 5.73 -0.08 20.59
N VAL A 396 5.12 0.41 21.68
CA VAL A 396 4.14 1.50 21.61
C VAL A 396 4.77 2.80 21.09
N ALA A 397 6.06 3.04 21.37
CA ALA A 397 6.82 4.15 20.79
C ALA A 397 6.88 4.10 19.25
N GLU A 398 6.82 2.90 18.67
CA GLU A 398 6.81 2.67 17.22
C GLU A 398 5.38 2.60 16.64
N ASN A 399 4.36 2.98 17.43
CA ASN A 399 2.93 2.81 17.12
C ASN A 399 2.51 1.34 16.94
N ARG A 400 3.10 0.40 17.69
CA ARG A 400 2.84 -1.04 17.62
C ARG A 400 2.74 -1.67 19.03
N PRO A 401 1.57 -1.65 19.69
CA PRO A 401 0.26 -1.24 19.18
C PRO A 401 0.10 0.28 19.07
N SER A 402 -0.76 0.74 18.15
CA SER A 402 -1.14 2.15 18.08
C SER A 402 -2.08 2.46 19.24
N VAL A 403 -1.57 3.20 20.22
CA VAL A 403 -2.28 3.63 21.42
C VAL A 403 -2.06 5.12 21.57
N ILE A 404 -3.14 5.88 21.72
CA ILE A 404 -3.08 7.33 21.94
C ILE A 404 -3.77 7.70 23.26
N SER A 405 -3.49 8.91 23.74
CA SER A 405 -4.19 9.50 24.87
C SER A 405 -5.71 9.49 24.63
N GLY A 406 -6.46 9.02 25.62
CA GLY A 406 -7.90 8.85 25.55
C GLY A 406 -8.40 7.46 25.17
N ASP A 407 -7.53 6.60 24.62
CA ASP A 407 -7.89 5.20 24.33
C ASP A 407 -8.20 4.42 25.60
N CYS A 408 -8.89 3.29 25.45
CA CYS A 408 -9.26 2.43 26.56
C CYS A 408 -8.67 1.04 26.37
N LEU A 409 -8.01 0.54 27.40
CA LEU A 409 -7.52 -0.83 27.49
C LEU A 409 -8.42 -1.60 28.47
N LYS A 410 -8.68 -2.87 28.19
CA LYS A 410 -9.37 -3.74 29.13
C LYS A 410 -8.33 -4.50 29.92
N VAL A 411 -8.52 -4.54 31.23
CA VAL A 411 -7.56 -5.15 32.16
C VAL A 411 -8.29 -6.07 33.11
N SER A 412 -7.85 -7.31 33.21
CA SER A 412 -8.33 -8.30 34.18
C SER A 412 -7.18 -8.84 35.00
N LYS A 413 -7.42 -9.21 36.27
CA LYS A 413 -6.39 -9.81 37.11
C LYS A 413 -6.01 -11.19 36.57
N SER A 414 -4.72 -11.43 36.36
CA SER A 414 -4.23 -12.73 35.85
C SER A 414 -4.52 -13.84 36.86
N GLY A 415 -5.00 -14.98 36.36
CA GLY A 415 -5.36 -16.13 37.20
C GLY A 415 -6.67 -16.00 37.98
N ASP A 416 -7.42 -14.90 37.83
CA ASP A 416 -8.74 -14.76 38.44
C ASP A 416 -9.75 -15.70 37.77
N THR A 417 -10.41 -16.52 38.58
CA THR A 417 -11.40 -17.52 38.13
C THR A 417 -12.83 -17.13 38.51
N SER A 418 -13.03 -15.90 39.00
CA SER A 418 -14.33 -15.34 39.35
C SER A 418 -15.32 -15.44 38.21
N LYS A 419 -16.57 -15.80 38.53
CA LYS A 419 -17.69 -15.83 37.58
C LYS A 419 -18.83 -14.97 38.13
N PRO A 420 -19.11 -13.80 37.54
CA PRO A 420 -18.45 -13.23 36.35
C PRO A 420 -17.08 -12.59 36.64
N LEU A 421 -16.17 -12.65 35.66
CA LEU A 421 -14.81 -12.10 35.75
C LEU A 421 -14.86 -10.56 35.69
N PRO A 422 -14.29 -9.84 36.67
CA PRO A 422 -14.22 -8.38 36.60
C PRO A 422 -13.18 -7.94 35.55
N VAL A 423 -13.63 -7.15 34.58
CA VAL A 423 -12.79 -6.51 33.56
C VAL A 423 -12.84 -5.00 33.80
N TYR A 424 -11.71 -4.41 34.12
CA TYR A 424 -11.57 -2.99 34.39
C TYR A 424 -11.18 -2.25 33.11
N LEU A 425 -11.85 -1.14 32.83
CA LEU A 425 -11.53 -0.29 31.68
C LEU A 425 -10.49 0.77 32.11
N GLY A 426 -9.25 0.58 31.72
CA GLY A 426 -8.16 1.55 31.92
C GLY A 426 -8.15 2.58 30.81
N LYS A 427 -8.28 3.87 31.14
CA LYS A 427 -8.21 4.96 30.16
C LYS A 427 -6.79 5.50 30.09
N VAL A 428 -6.23 5.52 28.88
CA VAL A 428 -4.90 6.06 28.58
C VAL A 428 -4.92 7.56 28.83
N HIS A 429 -4.06 8.00 29.73
CA HIS A 429 -3.84 9.40 30.04
C HIS A 429 -2.68 9.97 29.24
N LYS A 430 -1.59 9.19 29.12
CA LYS A 430 -0.38 9.60 28.41
C LYS A 430 0.42 8.37 27.94
N VAL A 431 1.12 8.51 26.82
CA VAL A 431 2.08 7.52 26.31
C VAL A 431 3.49 8.10 26.45
N GLU A 432 4.40 7.35 27.05
CA GLU A 432 5.80 7.75 27.32
C GLU A 432 6.75 6.62 26.92
N LEU A 433 7.45 6.78 25.80
CA LEU A 433 8.37 5.77 25.23
C LEU A 433 7.67 4.39 25.14
N ASP A 434 8.16 3.39 25.87
CA ASP A 434 7.61 2.04 25.95
C ASP A 434 6.63 1.84 27.12
N SER A 435 6.00 2.91 27.61
CA SER A 435 5.09 2.86 28.73
C SER A 435 3.84 3.70 28.52
N VAL A 436 2.74 3.26 29.15
CA VAL A 436 1.43 3.89 29.05
C VAL A 436 0.91 4.15 30.45
N LYS A 437 0.50 5.40 30.71
CA LYS A 437 -0.12 5.82 31.97
C LYS A 437 -1.63 5.66 31.87
N LEU A 438 -2.19 4.84 32.75
CA LEU A 438 -3.59 4.44 32.76
C LEU A 438 -4.28 4.96 34.01
N SER A 439 -5.49 5.47 33.82
CA SER A 439 -6.43 5.76 34.90
C SER A 439 -7.44 4.64 35.01
N PHE A 440 -7.80 4.26 36.24
CA PHE A 440 -8.70 3.15 36.52
C PHE A 440 -9.82 3.53 37.49
N PRO A 441 -10.94 2.77 37.50
CA PRO A 441 -11.98 2.92 38.51
C PRO A 441 -11.41 2.70 39.92
N GLN A 442 -11.93 3.43 40.92
CA GLN A 442 -11.47 3.31 42.31
C GLN A 442 -11.47 1.87 42.83
N LYS A 443 -12.49 1.08 42.43
CA LYS A 443 -12.59 -0.35 42.75
C LYS A 443 -11.32 -1.16 42.43
N LEU A 444 -10.58 -0.83 41.37
CA LEU A 444 -9.30 -1.48 41.08
C LEU A 444 -8.17 -0.90 41.95
N LEU A 445 -8.13 0.43 42.08
CA LEU A 445 -7.08 1.13 42.83
C LEU A 445 -7.06 0.73 44.32
N ASP A 446 -8.23 0.47 44.91
CA ASP A 446 -8.39 0.04 46.30
C ASP A 446 -7.81 -1.37 46.55
N VAL A 447 -7.90 -2.25 45.55
CA VAL A 447 -7.43 -3.64 45.64
C VAL A 447 -6.00 -3.79 45.12
N PHE A 448 -5.48 -2.79 44.41
CA PHE A 448 -4.19 -2.82 43.77
C PHE A 448 -3.03 -2.91 44.77
N LYS A 449 -2.13 -3.87 44.54
CA LYS A 449 -0.87 -4.06 45.24
C LYS A 449 0.26 -4.19 44.23
N ASP A 450 1.45 -3.73 44.60
CA ASP A 450 2.64 -3.89 43.78
C ASP A 450 2.90 -5.39 43.53
N ASN A 451 3.38 -5.72 42.33
CA ASN A 451 3.58 -7.08 41.80
C ASN A 451 2.31 -7.89 41.51
N MET A 452 1.11 -7.28 41.54
CA MET A 452 -0.07 -7.93 40.96
C MET A 452 0.08 -8.05 39.43
N GLU A 453 -0.27 -9.23 38.92
CA GLU A 453 -0.25 -9.53 37.49
C GLU A 453 -1.64 -9.35 36.86
N PHE A 454 -1.64 -8.81 35.64
CA PHE A 454 -2.84 -8.51 34.87
C PHE A 454 -2.71 -8.93 33.41
N ASP A 455 -3.83 -9.38 32.86
CA ASP A 455 -4.03 -9.58 31.43
C ASP A 455 -4.61 -8.30 30.84
N VAL A 456 -4.00 -7.82 29.76
CA VAL A 456 -4.33 -6.56 29.09
C VAL A 456 -4.79 -6.87 27.67
N GLU A 457 -6.05 -6.59 27.39
CA GLU A 457 -6.63 -6.64 26.05
C GLU A 457 -6.65 -5.24 25.44
N PHE A 458 -6.01 -5.08 24.29
CA PHE A 458 -6.08 -3.82 23.54
C PHE A 458 -7.43 -3.74 22.84
N THR A 459 -8.09 -2.59 22.93
CA THR A 459 -9.37 -2.36 22.25
C THR A 459 -9.24 -1.30 21.20
N GLN A 460 -9.83 -1.54 20.03
CA GLN A 460 -9.91 -0.52 18.99
C GLN A 460 -11.00 0.50 19.34
N ASN A 461 -10.69 1.77 19.16
CA ASN A 461 -11.70 2.82 19.18
C ASN A 461 -12.64 2.71 17.97
N ARG A 462 -13.85 2.15 18.18
CA ARG A 462 -14.89 2.00 17.16
C ARG A 462 -15.49 3.34 16.68
N TYR A 463 -15.18 4.46 17.33
CA TYR A 463 -15.80 5.75 17.03
C TYR A 463 -15.60 6.16 15.57
N LEU A 464 -14.37 6.00 15.04
CA LEU A 464 -14.04 6.37 13.65
C LEU A 464 -14.79 5.50 12.63
N LEU A 465 -14.90 4.19 12.87
CA LEU A 465 -15.69 3.28 12.03
C LEU A 465 -17.18 3.61 12.09
N LYS A 466 -17.72 3.92 13.27
CA LYS A 466 -19.12 4.34 13.43
C LYS A 466 -19.42 5.63 12.66
N LEU A 467 -18.49 6.58 12.59
CA LEU A 467 -18.65 7.78 11.78
C LEU A 467 -18.73 7.45 10.29
N GLN A 468 -17.89 6.55 9.79
CA GLN A 468 -17.92 6.09 8.39
C GLN A 468 -19.22 5.37 8.06
N HIS A 469 -19.70 4.47 8.93
CA HIS A 469 -21.00 3.82 8.79
C HIS A 469 -22.13 4.86 8.67
N ARG A 470 -22.17 5.83 9.58
CA ARG A 470 -23.16 6.91 9.50
C ARG A 470 -23.01 7.73 8.21
N ALA A 471 -21.79 8.01 7.77
CA ALA A 471 -21.56 8.78 6.55
C ALA A 471 -22.12 8.06 5.31
N VAL A 472 -21.90 6.75 5.21
CA VAL A 472 -22.47 5.89 4.17
C VAL A 472 -24.01 5.87 4.23
N ASP A 473 -24.58 5.75 5.42
CA ASP A 473 -26.03 5.81 5.64
C ASP A 473 -26.63 7.15 5.20
N LEU A 474 -25.96 8.26 5.55
CA LEU A 474 -26.40 9.60 5.18
C LEU A 474 -26.22 9.87 3.68
N ALA A 475 -25.17 9.33 3.04
CA ALA A 475 -24.98 9.45 1.60
C ALA A 475 -26.14 8.81 0.84
N ALA A 476 -26.58 7.62 1.27
CA ALA A 476 -27.77 6.97 0.72
C ALA A 476 -29.06 7.77 1.03
N LYS A 477 -29.23 8.23 2.28
CA LYS A 477 -30.41 8.99 2.71
C LYS A 477 -30.61 10.29 1.93
N TYR A 478 -29.53 11.03 1.66
CA TYR A 478 -29.57 12.31 0.94
C TYR A 478 -29.35 12.19 -0.57
N ASN A 479 -29.26 10.96 -1.09
CA ASN A 479 -29.01 10.65 -2.50
C ASN A 479 -27.85 11.44 -3.11
N LEU A 480 -26.64 11.25 -2.58
CA LEU A 480 -25.42 11.87 -3.11
C LEU A 480 -24.92 11.24 -4.42
N GLU A 481 -25.82 10.67 -5.23
CA GLU A 481 -25.49 10.01 -6.49
C GLU A 481 -24.73 10.94 -7.43
N ASP A 482 -25.18 12.18 -7.58
CA ASP A 482 -24.56 13.16 -8.46
C ASP A 482 -23.13 13.56 -8.04
N VAL A 483 -22.78 13.37 -6.77
CA VAL A 483 -21.44 13.66 -6.24
C VAL A 483 -20.54 12.43 -6.29
N LEU A 484 -21.06 11.26 -5.89
CA LEU A 484 -20.28 10.02 -5.78
C LEU A 484 -20.19 9.23 -7.08
N PHE A 485 -21.21 9.34 -7.94
CA PHE A 485 -21.35 8.66 -9.22
C PHE A 485 -21.76 9.66 -10.32
N PRO A 486 -20.96 10.71 -10.57
CA PRO A 486 -21.31 11.73 -11.55
C PRO A 486 -21.45 11.13 -12.95
N SER A 487 -22.57 11.39 -13.62
CA SER A 487 -22.91 10.86 -14.95
C SER A 487 -22.31 11.67 -16.12
N GLY A 488 -21.51 12.70 -15.83
CA GLY A 488 -20.84 13.55 -16.82
C GLY A 488 -21.67 14.73 -17.34
N ALA A 489 -22.92 14.90 -16.89
CA ALA A 489 -23.71 16.10 -17.16
C ALA A 489 -23.28 17.24 -16.23
N ALA A 490 -22.18 17.92 -16.56
CA ALA A 490 -21.76 19.13 -15.85
C ALA A 490 -22.79 20.27 -16.04
N ALA A 491 -22.92 21.15 -15.04
CA ALA A 491 -23.68 22.38 -15.19
C ALA A 491 -23.23 23.17 -16.43
N THR A 492 -24.21 23.78 -17.10
CA THR A 492 -24.12 24.76 -18.17
C THR A 492 -22.85 25.62 -18.09
N ASN A 493 -22.07 25.73 -19.18
CA ASN A 493 -20.86 26.56 -19.30
C ASN A 493 -20.98 27.90 -18.55
N PRO A 494 -20.51 28.00 -17.29
CA PRO A 494 -20.68 29.23 -16.54
C PRO A 494 -19.67 30.26 -17.05
N SER A 495 -20.06 31.54 -17.06
CA SER A 495 -19.13 32.61 -17.44
C SER A 495 -17.98 32.65 -16.43
N LEU A 496 -16.77 32.33 -16.87
CA LEU A 496 -15.57 32.45 -16.06
C LEU A 496 -15.29 33.92 -15.79
N ARG A 497 -15.34 34.33 -14.52
CA ARG A 497 -15.04 35.70 -14.13
C ARG A 497 -13.53 35.94 -14.17
N THR A 498 -13.12 37.14 -14.55
CA THR A 498 -11.77 37.62 -14.29
C THR A 498 -11.66 37.88 -12.78
N LEU A 499 -10.80 37.12 -12.11
CA LEU A 499 -10.55 37.24 -10.67
C LEU A 499 -9.24 38.00 -10.47
N SER A 500 -9.19 38.86 -9.47
CA SER A 500 -7.92 39.42 -8.96
C SER A 500 -7.48 38.54 -7.81
N MET A 501 -6.44 37.73 -8.05
CA MET A 501 -5.98 36.76 -7.06
C MET A 501 -5.13 37.42 -5.97
N PHE A 502 -5.18 36.86 -4.76
CA PHE A 502 -4.32 37.31 -3.67
C PHE A 502 -2.86 36.90 -3.94
N ASP A 503 -2.65 35.63 -4.31
CA ASP A 503 -1.33 35.15 -4.74
C ASP A 503 -1.06 35.48 -6.22
N ARG A 504 -0.16 36.46 -6.46
CA ARG A 504 0.24 36.87 -7.81
C ARG A 504 1.04 35.81 -8.56
N ASN A 505 1.78 34.94 -7.86
CA ASN A 505 2.49 33.85 -8.52
C ASN A 505 1.49 32.82 -9.06
N LEU A 506 0.43 32.57 -8.29
CA LEU A 506 -0.67 31.70 -8.71
C LEU A 506 -1.44 32.30 -9.89
N GLU A 507 -1.70 33.61 -9.87
CA GLU A 507 -2.37 34.32 -10.98
C GLU A 507 -1.61 34.21 -12.31
N ASN A 508 -0.27 34.26 -12.24
CA ASN A 508 0.62 34.11 -13.39
C ASN A 508 0.70 32.67 -13.90
N ASN A 509 0.25 31.68 -13.11
CA ASN A 509 0.18 30.28 -13.52
C ASN A 509 -1.20 30.01 -14.18
N PRO A 510 -1.27 29.75 -15.50
CA PRO A 510 -2.54 29.63 -16.19
C PRO A 510 -3.37 28.42 -15.73
N GLU A 511 -2.74 27.30 -15.35
CA GLU A 511 -3.43 26.09 -14.89
C GLU A 511 -4.07 26.28 -13.52
N GLN A 512 -3.32 26.84 -12.56
CA GLN A 512 -3.82 27.12 -11.22
C GLN A 512 -4.89 28.22 -11.26
N ARG A 513 -4.66 29.27 -12.07
CA ARG A 513 -5.65 30.33 -12.28
C ARG A 513 -6.95 29.78 -12.86
N ALA A 514 -6.87 28.94 -13.89
CA ALA A 514 -8.05 28.30 -14.48
C ALA A 514 -8.79 27.44 -13.45
N ALA A 515 -8.06 26.66 -12.65
CA ALA A 515 -8.68 25.83 -11.61
C ALA A 515 -9.49 26.67 -10.59
N VAL A 516 -8.92 27.78 -10.11
CA VAL A 516 -9.62 28.69 -9.20
C VAL A 516 -10.87 29.29 -9.88
N GLN A 517 -10.75 29.74 -11.14
CA GLN A 517 -11.88 30.31 -11.89
C GLN A 517 -13.04 29.31 -12.04
N HIS A 518 -12.73 28.05 -12.35
CA HIS A 518 -13.73 27.00 -12.48
C HIS A 518 -14.40 26.62 -11.15
N ILE A 519 -13.63 26.57 -10.05
CA ILE A 519 -14.16 26.33 -8.71
C ILE A 519 -15.12 27.46 -8.31
N VAL A 520 -14.71 28.71 -8.47
CA VAL A 520 -15.54 29.89 -8.13
C VAL A 520 -16.79 29.96 -8.99
N ALA A 521 -16.69 29.61 -10.28
CA ALA A 521 -17.83 29.55 -11.18
C ALA A 521 -18.77 28.35 -10.89
N GLY A 522 -18.32 27.37 -10.11
CA GLY A 522 -19.07 26.15 -9.81
C GLY A 522 -19.32 25.27 -11.04
N SER A 523 -18.39 25.27 -12.00
CA SER A 523 -18.61 24.63 -13.31
C SER A 523 -18.78 23.11 -13.27
N SER A 524 -18.32 22.45 -12.20
CA SER A 524 -18.51 21.01 -12.04
C SER A 524 -19.81 20.64 -11.34
N LYS A 525 -20.53 21.57 -10.69
CA LYS A 525 -21.74 21.26 -9.92
C LYS A 525 -22.73 20.46 -10.78
N PRO A 526 -23.41 19.43 -10.24
CA PRO A 526 -23.30 18.87 -8.89
C PRO A 526 -22.10 17.91 -8.67
N ALA A 527 -21.32 17.61 -9.71
CA ALA A 527 -20.15 16.76 -9.61
C ALA A 527 -18.98 17.43 -8.84
N PRO A 528 -18.11 16.63 -8.19
CA PRO A 528 -16.95 17.18 -7.51
C PRO A 528 -15.96 17.82 -8.49
N TYR A 529 -15.35 18.94 -8.08
CA TYR A 529 -14.21 19.51 -8.79
C TYR A 529 -12.92 18.85 -8.30
N LEU A 530 -12.04 18.46 -9.22
CA LEU A 530 -10.85 17.69 -8.92
C LEU A 530 -9.60 18.54 -9.18
N VAL A 531 -8.83 18.82 -8.13
CA VAL A 531 -7.56 19.52 -8.21
C VAL A 531 -6.43 18.49 -8.12
N PHE A 532 -5.90 18.12 -9.27
CA PHE A 532 -4.79 17.18 -9.39
C PHE A 532 -3.46 17.91 -9.57
N GLY A 533 -2.39 17.38 -8.97
CA GLY A 533 -1.03 17.88 -9.20
C GLY A 533 0.03 17.10 -8.44
N PRO A 534 1.19 16.76 -9.05
CA PRO A 534 2.32 16.16 -8.36
C PRO A 534 2.83 16.95 -7.13
N PRO A 535 3.68 16.38 -6.28
CA PRO A 535 4.28 17.10 -5.16
C PRO A 535 5.00 18.37 -5.63
N GLY A 536 4.79 19.49 -4.92
CA GLY A 536 5.42 20.78 -5.24
C GLY A 536 4.68 21.66 -6.26
N THR A 537 3.59 21.17 -6.87
CA THR A 537 2.78 21.95 -7.86
C THR A 537 1.82 22.97 -7.26
N GLY A 538 1.91 23.24 -5.96
CA GLY A 538 1.10 24.27 -5.31
C GLY A 538 -0.37 23.93 -5.09
N LYS A 539 -0.80 22.66 -5.14
CA LYS A 539 -2.20 22.22 -4.89
C LYS A 539 -2.86 22.92 -3.70
N THR A 540 -2.23 22.87 -2.53
CA THR A 540 -2.74 23.52 -1.31
C THR A 540 -2.87 25.03 -1.46
N SER A 541 -1.96 25.70 -2.18
CA SER A 541 -2.07 27.13 -2.48
C SER A 541 -3.27 27.43 -3.39
N THR A 542 -3.50 26.59 -4.41
CA THR A 542 -4.68 26.67 -5.29
C THR A 542 -5.99 26.48 -4.52
N VAL A 543 -6.03 25.52 -3.59
CA VAL A 543 -7.19 25.29 -2.73
C VAL A 543 -7.45 26.47 -1.80
N VAL A 544 -6.41 27.03 -1.19
CA VAL A 544 -6.52 28.22 -0.31
C VAL A 544 -7.01 29.44 -1.09
N GLU A 545 -6.42 29.72 -2.26
CA GLU A 545 -6.85 30.83 -3.11
C GLU A 545 -8.30 30.63 -3.56
N ALA A 546 -8.70 29.42 -3.94
CA ALA A 546 -10.08 29.12 -4.31
C ALA A 546 -11.07 29.38 -3.16
N MET A 547 -10.74 28.97 -1.93
CA MET A 547 -11.57 29.25 -0.76
C MET A 547 -11.70 30.75 -0.50
N TYR A 548 -10.60 31.50 -0.59
CA TYR A 548 -10.60 32.95 -0.48
C TYR A 548 -11.49 33.59 -1.55
N GLN A 549 -11.29 33.27 -2.83
CA GLN A 549 -12.07 33.82 -3.94
C GLN A 549 -13.57 33.48 -3.85
N VAL A 550 -13.93 32.26 -3.44
CA VAL A 550 -15.33 31.88 -3.18
C VAL A 550 -15.92 32.74 -2.07
N SER A 551 -15.18 32.93 -0.97
CA SER A 551 -15.66 33.71 0.17
C SER A 551 -15.90 35.20 -0.17
N MET A 552 -15.08 35.75 -1.08
CA MET A 552 -15.19 37.13 -1.56
C MET A 552 -16.29 37.29 -2.63
N ALA A 553 -16.44 36.30 -3.51
CA ALA A 553 -17.42 36.35 -4.59
C ALA A 553 -18.87 36.11 -4.11
N ASP A 554 -19.04 35.36 -3.01
CA ASP A 554 -20.34 35.04 -2.44
C ASP A 554 -20.37 35.26 -0.91
N PRO A 555 -20.98 36.37 -0.44
CA PRO A 555 -21.15 36.65 0.99
C PRO A 555 -21.95 35.58 1.75
N SER A 556 -22.82 34.83 1.07
CA SER A 556 -23.61 33.74 1.66
C SER A 556 -22.87 32.40 1.74
N ALA A 557 -21.69 32.29 1.11
CA ALA A 557 -20.94 31.05 1.10
C ALA A 557 -20.42 30.69 2.50
N HIS A 558 -20.67 29.46 2.95
CA HIS A 558 -20.03 28.88 4.12
C HIS A 558 -19.19 27.69 3.68
N ILE A 559 -17.92 27.69 4.08
CA ILE A 559 -16.90 26.76 3.58
C ILE A 559 -16.49 25.79 4.70
N LEU A 560 -16.51 24.50 4.41
CA LEU A 560 -15.90 23.48 5.25
C LEU A 560 -14.60 23.02 4.58
N ALA A 561 -13.46 23.30 5.20
CA ALA A 561 -12.15 22.87 4.74
C ALA A 561 -11.68 21.66 5.57
N CYS A 562 -11.39 20.56 4.89
CA CYS A 562 -10.98 19.32 5.53
C CYS A 562 -9.66 18.78 4.97
N ALA A 563 -8.94 18.04 5.81
CA ALA A 563 -7.85 17.18 5.39
C ALA A 563 -7.82 15.90 6.24
N HIS A 564 -7.00 14.92 5.86
CA HIS A 564 -6.88 13.66 6.59
C HIS A 564 -6.17 13.82 7.95
N SER A 565 -5.13 14.65 8.04
CA SER A 565 -4.31 14.86 9.25
C SER A 565 -4.53 16.24 9.88
N ASN A 566 -4.20 16.37 11.18
CA ASN A 566 -4.24 17.66 11.87
C ASN A 566 -3.22 18.63 11.29
N SER A 567 -1.99 18.17 11.01
CA SER A 567 -0.94 19.03 10.43
C SER A 567 -1.32 19.61 9.07
N ALA A 568 -2.01 18.85 8.22
CA ALA A 568 -2.54 19.37 6.96
C ALA A 568 -3.64 20.41 7.17
N CYS A 569 -4.53 20.20 8.16
CA CYS A 569 -5.53 21.20 8.54
C CYS A 569 -4.90 22.47 9.13
N ASP A 570 -3.82 22.33 9.90
CA ASP A 570 -3.10 23.45 10.50
C ASP A 570 -2.45 24.29 9.39
N LEU A 571 -1.80 23.63 8.40
CA LEU A 571 -1.26 24.30 7.22
C LEU A 571 -2.33 25.03 6.40
N LEU A 572 -3.50 24.42 6.19
CA LEU A 572 -4.63 25.08 5.52
C LEU A 572 -5.07 26.34 6.28
N TRP A 573 -5.18 26.25 7.60
CA TRP A 573 -5.58 27.37 8.45
C TRP A 573 -4.54 28.49 8.41
N GLU A 574 -3.26 28.18 8.57
CA GLU A 574 -2.17 29.17 8.53
C GLU A 574 -2.14 29.94 7.22
N ARG A 575 -2.31 29.24 6.10
CA ARG A 575 -2.36 29.86 4.77
C ARG A 575 -3.62 30.67 4.53
N LEU A 576 -4.73 30.34 5.18
CA LEU A 576 -5.97 31.10 5.11
C LEU A 576 -5.92 32.38 5.93
N MET A 577 -5.20 32.40 7.06
CA MET A 577 -5.15 33.58 7.94
C MET A 577 -4.59 34.83 7.27
N VAL A 578 -3.68 34.66 6.32
CA VAL A 578 -3.05 35.77 5.61
C VAL A 578 -4.06 36.51 4.69
N PRO A 579 -4.75 35.84 3.75
CA PRO A 579 -5.74 36.50 2.89
C PRO A 579 -7.09 36.77 3.58
N MET A 580 -7.44 36.03 4.64
CA MET A 580 -8.72 36.14 5.34
C MET A 580 -8.63 36.99 6.63
N ASP A 581 -7.69 37.93 6.71
CA ASP A 581 -7.53 38.75 7.91
C ASP A 581 -8.85 39.48 8.28
N GLY A 582 -9.24 39.38 9.56
CA GLY A 582 -10.50 39.90 10.07
C GLY A 582 -11.78 39.11 9.74
N GLN A 583 -11.71 38.01 8.99
CA GLN A 583 -12.87 37.14 8.71
C GLN A 583 -12.99 35.99 9.73
N PRO A 584 -14.23 35.50 10.02
CA PRO A 584 -14.42 34.44 11.01
C PRO A 584 -14.03 33.08 10.43
N VAL A 585 -12.74 32.74 10.54
CA VAL A 585 -12.18 31.42 10.19
C VAL A 585 -11.87 30.65 11.46
N TYR A 586 -12.40 29.44 11.59
CA TYR A 586 -12.36 28.68 12.83
C TYR A 586 -11.65 27.33 12.67
N ARG A 587 -10.62 27.05 13.48
CA ARG A 587 -9.95 25.76 13.51
C ARG A 587 -10.58 24.85 14.57
N MET A 588 -11.15 23.71 14.17
CA MET A 588 -11.76 22.75 15.11
C MET A 588 -10.91 21.48 15.26
N TYR A 589 -10.35 21.28 16.45
CA TYR A 589 -9.61 20.10 16.89
C TYR A 589 -10.50 19.07 17.60
N ALA A 590 -10.04 17.83 17.62
CA ALA A 590 -10.63 16.77 18.43
C ALA A 590 -10.24 16.93 19.91
N ASN A 591 -11.15 16.55 20.81
CA ASN A 591 -10.98 16.70 22.26
C ASN A 591 -9.92 15.79 22.92
N TYR A 592 -9.30 14.91 22.16
CA TYR A 592 -8.25 13.98 22.63
C TYR A 592 -6.86 14.32 22.07
N LEU A 593 -6.74 15.42 21.31
CA LEU A 593 -5.46 15.88 20.81
C LEU A 593 -4.60 16.39 21.96
N ASP A 594 -3.32 16.03 21.96
CA ASP A 594 -2.35 16.55 22.92
C ASP A 594 -2.13 18.05 22.65
N PRO A 595 -2.42 18.94 23.61
CA PRO A 595 -2.22 20.37 23.44
C PRO A 595 -0.78 20.74 23.10
N GLY A 596 0.21 19.99 23.62
CA GLY A 596 1.62 20.21 23.33
C GLY A 596 2.04 19.92 21.88
N SER A 597 1.17 19.27 21.11
CA SER A 597 1.38 19.00 19.68
C SER A 597 0.89 20.13 18.76
N VAL A 598 0.20 21.14 19.31
CA VAL A 598 -0.38 22.26 18.56
C VAL A 598 0.47 23.52 18.77
N PRO A 599 0.93 24.18 17.70
CA PRO A 599 1.61 25.46 17.81
C PRO A 599 0.81 26.52 18.58
N GLU A 600 1.48 27.28 19.46
CA GLU A 600 0.82 28.22 20.38
C GLU A 600 -0.03 29.29 19.67
N HIS A 601 0.41 29.78 18.50
CA HIS A 601 -0.33 30.78 17.72
C HIS A 601 -1.66 30.28 17.17
N LEU A 602 -1.87 28.95 17.08
CA LEU A 602 -3.14 28.36 16.65
C LEU A 602 -4.18 28.30 17.77
N LEU A 603 -3.77 28.47 19.03
CA LEU A 603 -4.66 28.29 20.18
C LEU A 603 -5.69 29.42 20.34
N ASP A 604 -5.43 30.61 19.77
CA ASP A 604 -6.30 31.76 19.95
C ASP A 604 -7.60 31.71 19.12
N ASN A 605 -7.58 31.02 17.97
CA ASN A 605 -8.70 30.91 17.02
C ASN A 605 -9.14 29.47 16.79
N CYS A 606 -9.12 28.68 17.86
CA CYS A 606 -9.58 27.30 17.85
C CYS A 606 -10.49 27.00 19.05
N ASN A 607 -10.82 25.73 19.23
CA ASN A 607 -11.68 25.25 20.30
C ASN A 607 -10.93 24.89 21.60
N TRP A 608 -9.86 25.63 21.90
CA TRP A 608 -9.07 25.52 23.12
C TRP A 608 -9.73 26.27 24.28
N ASP A 609 -10.00 25.59 25.40
CA ASP A 609 -10.49 26.22 26.62
C ASP A 609 -9.32 26.48 27.58
N LYS A 610 -8.90 27.75 27.70
CA LYS A 610 -7.79 28.18 28.58
C LYS A 610 -8.03 27.86 30.05
N LYS A 611 -9.28 27.70 30.51
CA LYS A 611 -9.60 27.38 31.92
C LYS A 611 -9.51 25.89 32.20
N LEU A 612 -9.90 25.07 31.23
CA LEU A 612 -9.92 23.62 31.36
C LEU A 612 -8.63 22.95 30.85
N GLU A 613 -7.78 23.70 30.15
CA GLU A 613 -6.59 23.19 29.45
C GLU A 613 -6.92 21.98 28.55
N GLU A 614 -8.08 22.03 27.90
CA GLU A 614 -8.59 20.97 27.03
C GLU A 614 -9.27 21.57 25.78
N PHE A 615 -9.31 20.80 24.69
CA PHE A 615 -10.12 21.13 23.52
C PHE A 615 -11.59 20.79 23.76
N VAL A 616 -12.47 21.79 23.78
CA VAL A 616 -13.91 21.65 24.02
C VAL A 616 -14.67 21.91 22.74
N PHE A 617 -15.55 21.00 22.32
CA PHE A 617 -16.28 21.20 21.07
C PHE A 617 -17.23 22.42 21.14
N PRO A 618 -17.13 23.36 20.18
CA PRO A 618 -17.89 24.60 20.21
C PRO A 618 -19.39 24.38 20.04
N GLY A 619 -20.17 25.41 20.41
CA GLY A 619 -21.61 25.45 20.19
C GLY A 619 -21.96 25.49 18.70
N LYS A 620 -23.20 25.10 18.38
CA LYS A 620 -23.71 25.12 17.00
C LYS A 620 -23.66 26.52 16.40
N GLU A 621 -24.01 27.55 17.17
CA GLU A 621 -24.04 28.94 16.73
C GLU A 621 -22.66 29.46 16.32
N THR A 622 -21.63 29.20 17.12
CA THR A 622 -20.23 29.57 16.81
C THR A 622 -19.79 28.98 15.47
N LEU A 623 -20.09 27.69 15.25
CA LEU A 623 -19.75 26.99 14.01
C LEU A 623 -20.52 27.54 12.81
N MET A 624 -21.81 27.87 12.98
CA MET A 624 -22.64 28.41 11.90
C MET A 624 -22.33 29.87 11.57
N ASN A 625 -21.84 30.65 12.54
CA ASN A 625 -21.42 32.04 12.33
C ASN A 625 -20.02 32.14 11.67
N SER A 626 -19.29 31.03 11.60
CA SER A 626 -17.98 30.98 10.95
C SER A 626 -18.13 30.92 9.42
N LYS A 627 -17.33 31.73 8.72
CA LYS A 627 -17.29 31.75 7.25
C LYS A 627 -16.58 30.51 6.71
N ILE A 628 -15.47 30.14 7.37
CA ILE A 628 -14.69 28.94 7.05
C ILE A 628 -14.45 28.15 8.32
N VAL A 629 -14.77 26.85 8.31
CA VAL A 629 -14.42 25.92 9.38
C VAL A 629 -13.35 24.95 8.86
N VAL A 630 -12.19 24.91 9.52
CA VAL A 630 -11.07 24.03 9.17
C VAL A 630 -10.98 22.88 10.18
N THR A 631 -11.10 21.64 9.73
CA THR A 631 -11.12 20.46 10.62
C THR A 631 -10.74 19.16 9.91
N THR A 632 -10.38 18.11 10.63
CA THR A 632 -10.07 16.82 9.97
C THR A 632 -11.34 16.13 9.48
N LEU A 633 -11.22 15.25 8.48
CA LEU A 633 -12.33 14.45 7.94
C LEU A 633 -13.18 13.77 9.04
N PHE A 634 -12.54 13.18 10.04
CA PHE A 634 -13.24 12.54 11.15
C PHE A 634 -13.89 13.54 12.11
N THR A 635 -13.23 14.66 12.38
CA THR A 635 -13.77 15.68 13.29
C THR A 635 -14.94 16.41 12.65
N ALA A 636 -14.99 16.53 11.31
CA ALA A 636 -16.16 17.01 10.57
C ALA A 636 -17.44 16.22 10.89
N GLY A 637 -17.32 14.92 11.22
CA GLY A 637 -18.45 14.13 11.70
C GLY A 637 -19.14 14.70 12.95
N ARG A 638 -18.43 15.49 13.78
CA ARG A 638 -19.03 16.16 14.94
C ARG A 638 -20.01 17.25 14.54
N LEU A 639 -19.85 17.87 13.37
CA LEU A 639 -20.75 18.89 12.84
C LEU A 639 -22.16 18.33 12.65
N VAL A 640 -22.27 17.13 12.07
CA VAL A 640 -23.53 16.38 11.97
C VAL A 640 -24.08 16.03 13.36
N SER A 641 -23.21 15.54 14.27
CA SER A 641 -23.61 15.20 15.64
C SER A 641 -24.16 16.40 16.43
N ARG A 642 -23.69 17.62 16.09
CA ARG A 642 -24.14 18.90 16.66
C ARG A 642 -25.37 19.47 15.97
N GLY A 643 -25.92 18.78 14.97
CA GLY A 643 -27.15 19.18 14.31
C GLY A 643 -26.98 20.41 13.43
N ILE A 644 -25.80 20.62 12.84
CA ILE A 644 -25.64 21.56 11.73
C ILE A 644 -26.56 21.10 10.59
N PRO A 645 -27.40 22.00 10.04
CA PRO A 645 -28.36 21.61 9.03
C PRO A 645 -27.66 21.24 7.71
N VAL A 646 -28.23 20.27 7.00
CA VAL A 646 -27.73 19.83 5.70
C VAL A 646 -27.82 20.98 4.70
N GLY A 647 -26.74 21.23 3.96
CA GLY A 647 -26.66 22.34 3.01
C GLY A 647 -26.26 23.68 3.64
N HIS A 648 -25.97 23.72 4.95
CA HIS A 648 -25.36 24.91 5.56
C HIS A 648 -24.03 25.26 4.89
N PHE A 649 -23.17 24.27 4.69
CA PHE A 649 -21.93 24.45 3.94
C PHE A 649 -22.25 24.40 2.45
N THR A 650 -22.02 25.53 1.77
CA THR A 650 -22.20 25.63 0.31
C THR A 650 -21.02 25.03 -0.44
N HIS A 651 -19.83 25.01 0.20
CA HIS A 651 -18.63 24.42 -0.37
C HIS A 651 -17.93 23.53 0.67
N VAL A 652 -17.52 22.34 0.24
CA VAL A 652 -16.66 21.44 1.02
C VAL A 652 -15.38 21.25 0.24
N PHE A 653 -14.24 21.58 0.84
CA PHE A 653 -12.91 21.35 0.29
C PHE A 653 -12.25 20.23 1.07
N VAL A 654 -11.65 19.26 0.38
CA VAL A 654 -10.83 18.21 0.98
C VAL A 654 -9.45 18.27 0.36
N ASP A 655 -8.44 18.66 1.14
CA ASP A 655 -7.03 18.58 0.76
C ASP A 655 -6.44 17.23 1.15
N GLU A 656 -5.42 16.79 0.42
CA GLU A 656 -4.81 15.46 0.56
C GLU A 656 -5.84 14.31 0.53
N GLY A 657 -6.90 14.48 -0.28
CA GLY A 657 -8.00 13.52 -0.37
C GLY A 657 -7.58 12.15 -0.91
N SER A 658 -6.46 12.06 -1.63
CA SER A 658 -5.88 10.79 -2.08
C SER A 658 -5.31 9.94 -0.93
N GLN A 659 -5.08 10.53 0.25
CA GLN A 659 -4.63 9.82 1.45
C GLN A 659 -5.78 9.31 2.33
N ALA A 660 -7.03 9.45 1.91
CA ALA A 660 -8.20 9.00 2.66
C ALA A 660 -8.97 7.94 1.86
N VAL A 661 -9.52 6.96 2.57
CA VAL A 661 -10.45 6.00 1.93
C VAL A 661 -11.82 6.66 1.75
N GLU A 662 -12.59 6.18 0.78
CA GLU A 662 -13.82 6.85 0.36
C GLU A 662 -14.81 7.12 1.53
N PRO A 663 -15.12 6.16 2.43
CA PRO A 663 -16.03 6.43 3.54
C PRO A 663 -15.53 7.49 4.52
N GLU A 664 -14.21 7.73 4.60
CA GLU A 664 -13.62 8.79 5.43
C GLU A 664 -13.88 10.16 4.82
N CYS A 665 -13.66 10.31 3.50
CA CYS A 665 -14.00 11.52 2.77
C CYS A 665 -15.49 11.85 2.89
N VAL A 666 -16.35 10.83 2.78
CA VAL A 666 -17.80 11.00 2.86
C VAL A 666 -18.27 11.49 4.24
N ILE A 667 -17.49 11.34 5.32
CA ILE A 667 -17.82 11.92 6.64
C ILE A 667 -17.98 13.45 6.56
N ALA A 668 -17.12 14.13 5.79
CA ALA A 668 -17.13 15.58 5.64
C ALA A 668 -18.20 16.07 4.66
N VAL A 669 -18.80 15.17 3.88
CA VAL A 669 -19.77 15.50 2.83
C VAL A 669 -21.19 15.16 3.26
N ALA A 670 -21.42 13.91 3.70
CA ALA A 670 -22.74 13.37 3.93
C ALA A 670 -23.44 14.00 5.14
N GLY A 671 -24.57 14.65 4.88
CA GLY A 671 -25.33 15.39 5.89
C GLY A 671 -24.77 16.77 6.22
N LEU A 672 -23.79 17.27 5.45
CA LEU A 672 -23.26 18.63 5.57
C LEU A 672 -23.41 19.40 4.25
N LEU A 673 -23.10 18.75 3.13
CA LEU A 673 -23.30 19.27 1.77
C LEU A 673 -24.68 18.85 1.24
N ASN A 674 -25.30 19.73 0.44
CA ASN A 674 -26.50 19.39 -0.34
C ASN A 674 -26.30 19.74 -1.83
N PRO A 675 -26.17 18.72 -2.71
CA PRO A 675 -25.97 18.94 -4.14
C PRO A 675 -27.17 19.62 -4.80
N LYS A 676 -28.39 19.34 -4.33
CA LYS A 676 -29.64 19.86 -4.91
C LYS A 676 -29.81 21.37 -4.71
N THR A 677 -29.20 21.92 -3.67
CA THR A 677 -29.19 23.37 -3.41
C THR A 677 -27.94 24.05 -3.96
N GLY A 678 -27.19 23.38 -4.84
CA GLY A 678 -26.00 23.95 -5.48
C GLY A 678 -24.72 23.85 -4.66
N GLY A 679 -24.63 22.91 -3.72
CA GLY A 679 -23.39 22.63 -2.99
C GLY A 679 -22.28 22.09 -3.89
N LEU A 680 -21.04 22.55 -3.68
CA LEU A 680 -19.84 22.07 -4.40
C LEU A 680 -18.90 21.29 -3.48
N LEU A 681 -18.46 20.12 -3.95
CA LEU A 681 -17.32 19.40 -3.38
C LEU A 681 -16.08 19.66 -4.21
N VAL A 682 -14.97 20.03 -3.58
CA VAL A 682 -13.65 20.16 -4.20
C VAL A 682 -12.70 19.17 -3.53
N LEU A 683 -12.09 18.29 -4.32
CA LEU A 683 -11.11 17.31 -3.85
C LEU A 683 -9.74 17.64 -4.43
N ALA A 684 -8.75 17.85 -3.58
CA ALA A 684 -7.36 18.02 -3.98
C ALA A 684 -6.53 16.82 -3.51
N GLY A 685 -5.64 16.34 -4.37
CA GLY A 685 -4.80 15.20 -4.06
C GLY A 685 -3.99 14.70 -5.24
N ASP A 686 -3.14 13.72 -4.97
CA ASP A 686 -2.33 13.03 -5.97
C ASP A 686 -2.48 11.51 -5.77
N PRO A 687 -3.15 10.78 -6.68
CA PRO A 687 -3.25 9.32 -6.65
C PRO A 687 -1.91 8.57 -6.83
N ASP A 688 -0.89 9.20 -7.41
CA ASP A 688 0.43 8.57 -7.63
C ASP A 688 1.41 8.84 -6.46
N ALA A 689 1.07 9.76 -5.56
CA ALA A 689 1.73 9.91 -4.26
C ALA A 689 1.36 8.73 -3.33
N ALA A 690 2.20 8.44 -2.34
CA ALA A 690 2.04 7.27 -1.45
C ALA A 690 0.60 7.14 -0.90
N GLY A 691 -0.14 6.14 -1.40
CA GLY A 691 -1.53 5.89 -1.04
C GLY A 691 -1.70 5.32 0.38
N THR A 692 -2.96 5.27 0.84
CA THR A 692 -3.35 4.78 2.18
C THR A 692 -2.79 3.40 2.52
N HIS A 693 -2.03 3.31 3.62
CA HIS A 693 -1.63 2.04 4.23
C HIS A 693 -2.76 1.47 5.11
N ARG A 694 -3.74 0.75 4.52
CA ARG A 694 -4.63 -0.16 5.28
C ARG A 694 -4.74 -1.56 4.65
N PRO A 695 -4.81 -2.63 5.47
CA PRO A 695 -4.72 -4.02 5.01
C PRO A 695 -5.94 -4.56 4.25
N VAL A 696 -7.11 -3.88 4.27
CA VAL A 696 -8.32 -4.36 3.55
C VAL A 696 -8.96 -3.26 2.68
N SER A 697 -8.95 -2.01 3.14
CA SER A 697 -9.58 -0.90 2.41
C SER A 697 -8.77 -0.37 1.21
N SER A 698 -7.48 -0.69 1.10
CA SER A 698 -6.62 -0.30 -0.03
C SER A 698 -6.92 -1.03 -1.35
N CYS A 699 -7.89 -1.96 -1.36
CA CYS A 699 -8.32 -2.65 -2.58
C CYS A 699 -9.51 -2.00 -3.29
N ILE A 700 -10.10 -0.91 -2.78
CA ILE A 700 -11.34 -0.35 -3.35
C ILE A 700 -11.27 1.19 -3.36
N ALA A 701 -10.57 1.73 -4.37
CA ALA A 701 -10.81 3.06 -4.90
C ALA A 701 -10.35 3.07 -6.36
N SER A 702 -11.17 2.49 -7.26
CA SER A 702 -10.99 2.70 -8.69
C SER A 702 -11.55 4.08 -9.03
N TRP A 703 -10.67 5.06 -9.25
CA TRP A 703 -10.99 6.20 -10.09
C TRP A 703 -10.94 5.72 -11.56
N PRO A 704 -11.89 6.10 -12.41
CA PRO A 704 -12.00 5.55 -13.75
C PRO A 704 -10.78 5.98 -14.60
N ARG A 705 -10.04 5.00 -15.12
CA ARG A 705 -9.19 5.23 -16.29
C ARG A 705 -10.10 5.42 -17.49
N SER A 706 -10.05 6.60 -18.09
CA SER A 706 -10.57 6.86 -19.43
C SER A 706 -9.62 6.23 -20.45
N ASP A 707 -9.84 4.95 -20.79
CA ASP A 707 -9.33 4.38 -22.04
C ASP A 707 -10.54 4.05 -22.93
N ALA A 708 -10.69 4.84 -23.99
CA ALA A 708 -11.62 4.57 -25.05
C ALA A 708 -11.12 3.36 -25.88
N THR A 709 -12.08 2.55 -26.33
CA THR A 709 -12.00 1.49 -27.37
C THR A 709 -11.67 0.04 -26.95
N SER A 710 -12.77 -0.72 -26.81
CA SER A 710 -13.03 -2.11 -27.28
C SER A 710 -11.97 -3.22 -27.10
N HIS A 711 -12.23 -4.16 -26.18
CA HIS A 711 -12.66 -5.54 -26.50
C HIS A 711 -12.83 -6.38 -25.22
N HIS A 712 -13.90 -7.19 -25.21
CA HIS A 712 -14.31 -8.07 -24.10
C HIS A 712 -13.27 -9.13 -23.71
N SER A 713 -12.92 -9.19 -22.41
CA SER A 713 -12.69 -10.43 -21.65
C SER A 713 -12.74 -10.13 -20.14
N PRO A 714 -13.25 -11.03 -19.28
CA PRO A 714 -13.42 -10.77 -17.85
C PRO A 714 -12.05 -10.84 -17.14
N PRO A 715 -11.74 -9.95 -16.18
CA PRO A 715 -10.50 -10.06 -15.43
C PRO A 715 -10.54 -11.24 -14.44
N ASP A 716 -9.49 -12.05 -14.54
CA ASP A 716 -9.19 -13.23 -13.74
C ASP A 716 -9.14 -12.96 -12.22
N ILE A 717 -9.74 -13.88 -11.47
CA ILE A 717 -9.77 -13.96 -10.02
C ILE A 717 -8.42 -14.53 -9.54
N SER A 718 -7.45 -13.69 -9.20
CA SER A 718 -6.21 -14.14 -8.53
C SER A 718 -5.45 -13.09 -7.72
N LEU A 719 -6.14 -12.12 -7.08
CA LEU A 719 -5.53 -11.22 -6.10
C LEU A 719 -6.31 -11.19 -4.77
N PHE A 720 -6.59 -12.36 -4.21
CA PHE A 720 -7.08 -12.55 -2.86
C PHE A 720 -6.29 -13.71 -2.25
N MET A 721 -5.17 -13.42 -1.60
CA MET A 721 -4.48 -14.24 -0.59
C MET A 721 -3.05 -13.71 -0.47
N PHE A 722 -2.76 -12.89 0.54
CA PHE A 722 -1.41 -12.82 1.12
C PHE A 722 -1.47 -12.25 2.54
N VAL A 723 -1.94 -13.07 3.48
CA VAL A 723 -1.35 -13.16 4.83
C VAL A 723 -1.34 -14.64 5.17
N SER A 724 -0.19 -15.14 5.64
CA SER A 724 0.12 -16.54 5.97
C SER A 724 0.55 -17.44 4.81
N GLU A 725 1.77 -17.23 4.32
CA GLU A 725 2.80 -18.29 4.21
C GLU A 725 4.07 -17.66 3.61
N ASN A 726 5.00 -17.30 4.49
CA ASN A 726 6.44 -17.42 4.26
C ASN A 726 7.11 -17.17 5.61
N GLY A 727 7.59 -18.24 6.22
CA GLY A 727 8.69 -18.11 7.16
C GLY A 727 9.92 -17.74 6.36
N PHE A 728 10.47 -16.57 6.63
CA PHE A 728 11.85 -16.34 7.05
C PHE A 728 11.95 -14.91 7.57
#